data_AF-A0A6J5GTE0-F1
#
_entry.id   AF-A0A6J5GTE0-F1
#
_cell.length_a   1.000
_cell.length_b   1.000
_cell.length_c   1.000
_cell.angle_alpha   90.00
_cell.angle_beta   90.00
_cell.angle_gamma   90.00
#
_symmetry.space_group_name_H-M   'P 1'
#
loop_
_entity.id
_entity.type
_entity.pdbx_description
1 polymer ?
#
loop_
_entity_poly.entity_id
_entity_poly.type
_entity_poly.pdbx_seq_one_letter_code
_entity_poly.pdbx_strand_id
1 'polypeptide(L)'
;MMIDKSIQADLEARLVGVEEENEELLLQLHHVQEELGNYYLRNKVLEKKLSGQSPRNDLSVKGCVDEELQDALAENRRLHSLVEVQKKVHVLETQNALNSQLGSLLIQGVDSPKAMLALPGRLWKIWRLHSRHTPPQSLGGSDFSALLEAYRQGGFGAVEKLLAAVPISSVMHANGYTAIARHLMPGDRLGAAEAAQRAYALDPKPYRLKWLAFRLHEAGQVVEAAAMLDILPASMQFSDSEDRQASQLRYETHCALQREAKELARFAERRTDIEEQLNRLASERDDQARQLSKRCKEVELLKESNAQLEEDRRKVTGQYEKAASLATERAQELDVQKRTVVQLEQDMLLMADRQEVALRLWQEKAAQLESEKCTLVARSGDDARLLAERVQAIDELSRAKALLEQEGALLARQRDETVSIAAERSREIEFLQQARLDLLQEKATLAGRYEEVVKVLAERIREVDALRQATSQLEQDRSVLANRYDEVVRKYREGDLQVAALSDVKARLEQEKLKLADLYEGACLQLAQRTREVEQLQQANTHLEGAKSELSGLYEAVARQVDERNRENEILEQARKRLEHEKLELSAHHVESSTRAAESLVQVKVLHQQLQDRQANDDVLSARQKLMQEEIVRAEAQLDLIKDVLLRERTNEKAAN
;
A
#
# COMPACT_ATOMS: atom_id res chain seq x y z
N MET A 1 -40.93 -43.49 -56.47
CA MET A 1 -40.81 -42.20 -55.77
C MET A 1 -39.79 -41.37 -56.52
N MET A 2 -40.27 -40.45 -57.37
CA MET A 2 -39.42 -39.45 -58.00
C MET A 2 -39.06 -38.44 -56.91
N ILE A 3 -37.80 -38.40 -56.50
CA ILE A 3 -37.29 -37.31 -55.67
C ILE A 3 -37.45 -36.05 -56.52
N ASP A 4 -38.17 -35.07 -55.99
CA ASP A 4 -38.42 -33.80 -56.66
C ASP A 4 -37.07 -33.22 -57.10
N LYS A 5 -36.90 -32.97 -58.40
CA LYS A 5 -35.62 -32.48 -58.95
C LYS A 5 -35.14 -31.19 -58.26
N SER A 6 -36.08 -30.42 -57.71
CA SER A 6 -35.80 -29.25 -56.89
C SER A 6 -35.05 -29.59 -55.60
N ILE A 7 -35.42 -30.67 -54.91
CA ILE A 7 -34.80 -31.07 -53.63
C ILE A 7 -33.39 -31.65 -53.88
N GLN A 8 -33.22 -32.35 -55.00
CA GLN A 8 -31.92 -32.88 -55.39
C GLN A 8 -30.93 -31.76 -55.76
N ALA A 9 -31.38 -30.74 -56.50
CA ALA A 9 -30.56 -29.57 -56.81
C ALA A 9 -30.20 -28.76 -55.55
N ASP A 10 -31.10 -28.64 -54.58
CA ASP A 10 -30.85 -27.92 -53.33
C ASP A 10 -29.86 -28.66 -52.41
N LEU A 11 -29.90 -30.00 -52.42
CA LEU A 11 -28.91 -30.83 -51.72
C LEU A 11 -27.55 -30.78 -52.39
N GLU A 12 -27.49 -30.79 -53.73
CA GLU A 12 -26.24 -30.64 -54.48
C GLU A 12 -25.62 -29.25 -54.24
N ALA A 13 -26.43 -28.18 -54.21
CA ALA A 13 -25.96 -26.82 -53.88
C ALA A 13 -25.43 -26.71 -52.44
N ARG A 14 -26.09 -27.36 -51.47
CA ARG A 14 -25.60 -27.40 -50.08
C ARG A 14 -24.33 -28.24 -49.93
N LEU A 15 -24.17 -29.31 -50.71
CA LEU A 15 -22.96 -30.11 -50.73
C LEU A 15 -21.77 -29.29 -51.26
N VAL A 16 -21.97 -28.58 -52.38
CA VAL A 16 -20.94 -27.68 -52.95
C VAL A 16 -20.60 -26.56 -51.96
N GLY A 17 -21.59 -25.94 -51.31
CA GLY A 17 -21.34 -24.92 -50.30
C GLY A 17 -20.54 -25.43 -49.10
N VAL A 18 -20.81 -26.66 -48.63
CA VAL A 18 -20.03 -27.28 -47.54
C VAL A 18 -18.63 -27.69 -48.00
N GLU A 19 -18.45 -28.07 -49.27
CA GLU A 19 -17.13 -28.33 -49.85
C GLU A 19 -16.30 -27.04 -49.94
N GLU A 20 -16.89 -25.94 -50.39
CA GLU A 20 -16.27 -24.61 -50.43
C GLU A 20 -15.90 -24.11 -49.01
N GLU A 21 -16.81 -24.24 -48.04
CA GLU A 21 -16.54 -23.90 -46.63
C GLU A 21 -15.40 -24.75 -46.04
N ASN A 22 -15.34 -26.05 -46.38
CA ASN A 22 -14.25 -26.92 -45.94
C ASN A 22 -12.91 -26.54 -46.58
N GLU A 23 -12.89 -26.13 -47.85
CA GLU A 23 -11.69 -25.62 -48.52
C GLU A 23 -11.19 -24.33 -47.86
N GLU A 24 -12.10 -23.40 -47.53
CA GLU A 24 -11.75 -22.17 -46.81
C GLU A 24 -11.18 -22.45 -45.41
N LEU A 25 -11.79 -23.38 -44.67
CA LEU A 25 -11.29 -23.79 -43.34
C LEU A 25 -9.91 -24.43 -43.43
N LEU A 26 -9.63 -25.22 -44.47
CA LEU A 26 -8.30 -25.80 -44.70
C LEU A 26 -7.25 -24.74 -45.01
N LEU A 27 -7.61 -23.71 -45.80
CA LEU A 27 -6.72 -22.57 -46.07
C LEU A 27 -6.44 -21.76 -44.81
N GLN A 28 -7.46 -21.50 -43.98
CA GLN A 28 -7.29 -20.82 -42.69
C GLN A 28 -6.41 -21.63 -41.74
N LEU A 29 -6.59 -22.95 -41.68
CA LEU A 29 -5.74 -23.83 -40.86
C LEU A 29 -4.28 -23.77 -41.32
N HIS A 30 -4.02 -23.81 -42.63
CA HIS A 30 -2.68 -23.67 -43.18
C HIS A 30 -2.05 -22.32 -42.85
N HIS A 31 -2.82 -21.24 -42.94
CA HIS A 31 -2.35 -19.91 -42.57
C HIS A 31 -1.97 -19.83 -41.08
N VAL A 32 -2.80 -20.37 -40.19
CA VAL A 32 -2.51 -20.44 -38.75
C VAL A 32 -1.28 -21.30 -38.47
N GLN A 33 -1.11 -22.42 -39.17
CA GLN A 33 0.09 -23.26 -39.05
C GLN A 33 1.35 -22.51 -39.50
N GLU A 34 1.26 -21.73 -40.58
CA GLU A 34 2.38 -20.93 -41.08
C GLU A 34 2.72 -19.77 -40.14
N GLU A 35 1.71 -19.07 -39.60
CA GLU A 35 1.92 -18.05 -38.57
C GLU A 35 2.56 -18.64 -37.32
N LEU A 36 2.05 -19.78 -36.82
CA LEU A 36 2.64 -20.48 -35.68
C LEU A 36 4.08 -20.93 -35.97
N GLY A 37 4.36 -21.39 -37.20
CA GLY A 37 5.71 -21.72 -37.65
C GLY A 37 6.63 -20.49 -37.64
N ASN A 38 6.14 -19.35 -38.11
CA ASN A 38 6.86 -18.08 -38.09
C ASN A 38 7.08 -17.55 -36.67
N TYR A 39 6.10 -17.66 -35.79
CA TYR A 39 6.24 -17.34 -34.36
C TYR A 39 7.26 -18.24 -33.67
N TYR A 40 7.23 -19.55 -33.95
CA TYR A 40 8.21 -20.49 -33.42
C TYR A 40 9.63 -20.18 -33.91
N LEU A 41 9.81 -19.88 -35.19
CA LEU A 41 11.11 -19.48 -35.74
C LEU A 41 11.59 -18.16 -35.15
N ARG A 42 10.69 -17.18 -34.97
CA ARG A 42 11.00 -15.88 -34.35
C ARG A 42 11.39 -16.05 -32.88
N ASN A 43 10.68 -16.88 -32.12
CA ASN A 43 11.04 -17.23 -30.74
C ASN A 43 12.37 -17.96 -30.69
N LYS A 44 12.62 -18.92 -31.58
CA LYS A 44 13.91 -19.63 -31.66
C LYS A 44 15.07 -18.71 -32.01
N VAL A 45 14.85 -17.67 -32.82
CA VAL A 45 15.85 -16.64 -33.12
C VAL A 45 16.07 -15.72 -31.92
N LEU A 46 15.02 -15.37 -31.17
CA LEU A 46 15.14 -14.61 -29.93
C LEU A 46 15.85 -15.40 -28.84
N GLU A 47 15.51 -16.68 -28.66
CA GLU A 47 16.20 -17.63 -27.78
C GLU A 47 17.67 -17.78 -28.18
N LYS A 48 17.98 -17.90 -29.48
CA LYS A 48 19.38 -17.94 -29.95
C LYS A 48 20.13 -16.63 -29.77
N LYS A 49 19.46 -15.48 -29.80
CA LYS A 49 20.06 -14.17 -29.49
C LYS A 49 20.31 -14.03 -27.99
N LEU A 50 19.44 -14.59 -27.15
CA LEU A 50 19.63 -14.69 -25.70
C LEU A 50 20.71 -15.71 -25.32
N SER A 51 20.81 -16.83 -26.05
CA SER A 51 21.82 -17.87 -25.85
C SER A 51 23.13 -17.65 -26.63
N GLY A 52 23.22 -16.57 -27.40
CA GLY A 52 24.36 -16.23 -28.26
C GLY A 52 25.48 -15.49 -27.54
N GLN A 53 25.28 -15.10 -26.27
CA GLN A 53 26.34 -14.61 -25.40
C GLN A 53 26.89 -15.76 -24.54
N SER A 54 27.87 -16.46 -25.11
CA SER A 54 28.82 -17.37 -24.46
C SER A 54 28.35 -18.81 -24.13
N PRO A 55 29.13 -19.83 -24.54
CA PRO A 55 28.89 -21.23 -24.19
C PRO A 55 29.67 -21.61 -22.93
N ARG A 56 29.00 -21.77 -21.79
CA ARG A 56 29.31 -22.78 -20.75
C ARG A 56 28.39 -22.63 -19.53
N ASN A 57 27.92 -23.80 -19.08
CA ASN A 57 27.32 -24.12 -17.77
C ASN A 57 25.80 -23.95 -17.65
N ASP A 58 25.13 -25.11 -17.61
CA ASP A 58 23.80 -25.41 -17.05
C ASP A 58 23.66 -25.06 -15.55
N LEU A 59 24.37 -24.03 -15.06
CA LEU A 59 24.28 -23.49 -13.71
C LEU A 59 23.85 -22.02 -13.68
N SER A 60 23.68 -21.35 -14.83
CA SER A 60 23.47 -19.89 -14.87
C SER A 60 22.02 -19.43 -15.02
N VAL A 61 21.07 -20.32 -15.32
CA VAL A 61 19.64 -19.92 -15.44
C VAL A 61 19.03 -19.60 -14.06
N LYS A 62 19.52 -20.23 -12.99
CA LYS A 62 19.15 -19.86 -11.61
C LYS A 62 19.66 -18.45 -11.27
N GLY A 63 20.91 -18.13 -11.62
CA GLY A 63 21.53 -16.83 -11.33
C GLY A 63 20.83 -15.61 -11.96
N CYS A 64 20.25 -15.73 -13.17
CA CYS A 64 19.64 -14.58 -13.86
C CYS A 64 18.28 -14.18 -13.24
N VAL A 65 17.45 -15.17 -12.89
CA VAL A 65 16.16 -14.94 -12.21
C VAL A 65 16.38 -14.48 -10.76
N ASP A 66 17.43 -14.99 -10.12
CA ASP A 66 17.82 -14.58 -8.76
C ASP A 66 18.39 -13.15 -8.72
N GLU A 67 19.07 -12.69 -9.78
CA GLU A 67 19.53 -11.30 -9.93
C GLU A 67 18.34 -10.34 -10.11
N GLU A 68 17.37 -10.66 -10.97
CA GLU A 68 16.15 -9.85 -11.13
C GLU A 68 15.33 -9.76 -9.82
N LEU A 69 15.22 -10.86 -9.07
CA LEU A 69 14.57 -10.86 -7.76
C LEU A 69 15.34 -10.02 -6.73
N GLN A 70 16.66 -10.12 -6.70
CA GLN A 70 17.51 -9.30 -5.81
C GLN A 70 17.39 -7.81 -6.15
N ASP A 71 17.41 -7.46 -7.43
CA ASP A 71 17.25 -6.08 -7.88
C ASP A 71 15.85 -5.55 -7.54
N ALA A 72 14.79 -6.37 -7.71
CA ALA A 72 13.44 -6.02 -7.31
C ALA A 72 13.31 -5.80 -5.79
N LEU A 73 13.94 -6.65 -4.98
CA LEU A 73 13.96 -6.49 -3.51
C LEU A 73 14.74 -5.24 -3.08
N ALA A 74 15.88 -4.98 -3.71
CA ALA A 74 16.69 -3.78 -3.45
C ALA A 74 15.92 -2.50 -3.83
N GLU A 75 15.25 -2.50 -4.98
CA GLU A 75 14.43 -1.37 -5.44
C GLU A 75 13.20 -1.18 -4.56
N ASN A 76 12.53 -2.26 -4.14
CA ASN A 76 11.41 -2.20 -3.22
C ASN A 76 11.83 -1.56 -1.87
N ARG A 77 13.00 -1.95 -1.35
CA ARG A 77 13.57 -1.37 -0.13
C ARG A 77 13.91 0.11 -0.32
N ARG A 78 14.49 0.49 -1.47
CA ARG A 78 14.75 1.89 -1.85
C ARG A 78 13.46 2.70 -1.83
N LEU A 79 12.42 2.24 -2.53
CA LEU A 79 11.13 2.90 -2.61
C LEU A 79 10.45 3.03 -1.24
N HIS A 80 10.51 2.00 -0.39
CA HIS A 80 10.01 2.10 0.98
C HIS A 80 10.72 3.19 1.77
N SER A 81 12.06 3.23 1.72
CA SER A 81 12.82 4.28 2.41
C SER A 81 12.49 5.68 1.87
N LEU A 82 12.32 5.82 0.56
CA LEU A 82 11.93 7.08 -0.07
C LEU A 82 10.55 7.54 0.41
N VAL A 83 9.57 6.64 0.45
CA VAL A 83 8.22 6.94 0.95
C VAL A 83 8.23 7.29 2.44
N GLU A 84 9.01 6.59 3.25
CA GLU A 84 9.16 6.89 4.68
C GLU A 84 9.76 8.29 4.89
N VAL A 85 10.84 8.62 4.19
CA VAL A 85 11.45 9.94 4.28
C VAL A 85 10.51 11.02 3.74
N GLN A 86 9.81 10.78 2.63
CA GLN A 86 8.83 11.72 2.09
C GLN A 86 7.71 12.01 3.09
N LYS A 87 7.22 10.99 3.79
CA LYS A 87 6.25 11.16 4.87
C LYS A 87 6.83 11.98 6.02
N LYS A 88 8.04 11.66 6.49
CA LYS A 88 8.71 12.41 7.57
C LYS A 88 8.89 13.89 7.21
N VAL A 89 9.41 14.16 6.01
CA VAL A 89 9.60 15.52 5.47
C VAL A 89 8.26 16.25 5.40
N HIS A 90 7.24 15.64 4.82
CA HIS A 90 5.93 16.27 4.67
C HIS A 90 5.27 16.57 6.04
N VAL A 91 5.39 15.67 7.01
CA VAL A 91 4.89 15.90 8.38
C VAL A 91 5.61 17.08 9.03
N LEU A 92 6.94 17.15 8.92
CA LEU A 92 7.70 18.26 9.50
C LEU A 92 7.41 19.60 8.80
N GLU A 93 7.31 19.61 7.47
CA GLU A 93 6.95 20.79 6.70
C GLU A 93 5.55 21.29 7.04
N THR A 94 4.57 20.39 7.15
CA THR A 94 3.19 20.75 7.49
C THR A 94 3.06 21.23 8.94
N GLN A 95 3.77 20.63 9.89
CA GLN A 95 3.78 21.08 11.30
C GLN A 95 4.47 22.45 11.49
N ASN A 96 5.51 22.74 10.71
CA ASN A 96 6.25 23.99 10.80
C ASN A 96 5.78 25.07 9.81
N ALA A 97 4.81 24.77 8.94
CA ALA A 97 4.23 25.74 8.03
C ALA A 97 3.60 26.90 8.82
N LEU A 98 3.77 28.13 8.32
CA LEU A 98 3.16 29.31 8.95
C LEU A 98 1.64 29.16 9.08
N ASN A 99 0.99 28.52 8.11
CA ASN A 99 -0.47 28.32 8.12
C ASN A 99 -0.93 27.42 9.28
N SER A 100 -0.20 26.36 9.59
CA SER A 100 -0.54 25.46 10.72
C SER A 100 -0.19 26.09 12.06
N GLN A 101 0.93 26.83 12.15
CA GLN A 101 1.28 27.60 13.33
C GLN A 101 0.24 28.70 13.63
N LEU A 102 -0.17 29.46 12.60
CA LEU A 102 -1.23 30.45 12.72
C LEU A 102 -2.58 29.80 13.05
N GLY A 103 -2.91 28.68 12.41
CA GLY A 103 -4.12 27.89 12.71
C GLY A 103 -4.16 27.41 14.16
N SER A 104 -3.05 26.86 14.68
CA SER A 104 -2.95 26.43 16.07
C SER A 104 -3.10 27.58 17.08
N LEU A 105 -2.54 28.75 16.75
CA LEU A 105 -2.67 29.96 17.56
C LEU A 105 -4.10 30.50 17.55
N LEU A 106 -4.79 30.41 16.41
CA LEU A 106 -6.20 30.81 16.28
C LEU A 106 -7.11 29.87 17.08
N ILE A 107 -6.91 28.56 16.99
CA ILE A 107 -7.67 27.55 17.76
C ILE A 107 -7.48 27.79 19.26
N GLN A 108 -6.24 27.93 19.73
CA GLN A 108 -5.94 28.29 21.13
C GLN A 108 -6.54 29.63 21.56
N GLY A 109 -6.75 30.55 20.61
CA GLY A 109 -7.40 31.83 20.83
C GLY A 109 -8.91 31.72 21.04
N VAL A 110 -9.56 30.71 20.44
CA VAL A 110 -11.01 30.45 20.59
C VAL A 110 -11.31 29.75 21.93
N ASP A 111 -10.40 28.90 22.40
CA ASP A 111 -10.57 28.15 23.66
C ASP A 111 -10.47 29.01 24.93
N SER A 112 -10.02 30.27 24.83
CA SER A 112 -9.97 31.19 25.97
C SER A 112 -10.13 32.66 25.55
N PRO A 113 -11.10 33.41 26.11
CA PRO A 113 -11.28 34.84 25.82
C PRO A 113 -10.05 35.68 26.20
N LYS A 114 -9.24 35.22 27.17
CA LYS A 114 -7.96 35.84 27.54
C LYS A 114 -6.85 35.60 26.49
N ALA A 115 -6.88 34.46 25.80
CA ALA A 115 -5.95 34.15 24.72
C ALA A 115 -6.27 34.97 23.46
N MET A 116 -7.56 35.17 23.15
CA MET A 116 -8.03 35.99 22.02
C MET A 116 -7.53 37.44 22.10
N LEU A 117 -7.64 38.07 23.27
CA LEU A 117 -7.15 39.45 23.49
C LEU A 117 -5.62 39.56 23.42
N ALA A 118 -4.90 38.47 23.65
CA ALA A 118 -3.44 38.41 23.56
C ALA A 118 -2.91 38.08 22.15
N LEU A 119 -3.79 37.70 21.20
CA LEU A 119 -3.40 37.31 19.83
C LEU A 119 -2.59 38.39 19.10
N PRO A 120 -2.99 39.69 19.08
CA PRO A 120 -2.22 40.72 18.38
C PRO A 120 -0.81 40.87 18.96
N GLY A 121 -0.70 40.80 20.29
CA GLY A 121 0.58 40.87 20.99
C GLY A 121 1.46 39.64 20.75
N ARG A 122 0.89 38.43 20.63
CA ARG A 122 1.62 37.21 20.30
C ARG A 122 2.11 37.22 18.85
N LEU A 123 1.28 37.63 17.90
CA LEU A 123 1.66 37.79 16.49
C LEU A 123 2.77 38.82 16.32
N TRP A 124 2.68 39.95 17.03
CA TRP A 124 3.72 40.97 17.02
C TRP A 124 5.03 40.50 17.67
N LYS A 125 4.96 39.68 18.73
CA LYS A 125 6.14 39.02 19.31
C LYS A 125 6.77 38.03 18.33
N ILE A 126 5.98 37.19 17.65
CA ILE A 126 6.47 36.25 16.63
C ILE A 126 7.15 37.03 15.50
N TRP A 127 6.52 38.11 15.01
CA TRP A 127 7.08 38.99 13.99
C TRP A 127 8.41 39.60 14.44
N ARG A 128 8.45 40.22 15.63
CA ARG A 128 9.67 40.80 16.20
C ARG A 128 10.78 39.77 16.45
N LEU A 129 10.42 38.55 16.85
CA LEU A 129 11.37 37.44 17.06
C LEU A 129 11.90 36.91 15.73
N HIS A 130 11.10 36.90 14.67
CA HIS A 130 11.53 36.54 13.31
C HIS A 130 12.46 37.60 12.69
N SER A 131 12.27 38.88 13.03
CA SER A 131 13.12 39.98 12.55
C SER A 131 14.50 40.07 13.23
N ARG A 132 14.76 39.27 14.27
CA ARG A 132 16.07 39.24 14.94
C ARG A 132 17.01 38.25 14.23
N HIS A 133 17.97 38.79 13.50
CA HIS A 133 18.99 37.99 12.82
C HIS A 133 20.22 37.66 13.68
N THR A 134 20.44 38.40 14.78
CA THR A 134 21.60 38.18 15.66
C THR A 134 21.23 37.29 16.86
N PRO A 135 21.99 36.22 17.12
CA PRO A 135 21.80 35.39 18.31
C PRO A 135 22.07 36.20 19.59
N PRO A 136 21.25 36.04 20.64
CA PRO A 136 21.45 36.77 21.90
C PRO A 136 22.75 36.36 22.58
N GLN A 137 23.36 37.30 23.32
CA GLN A 137 24.61 37.06 24.06
C GLN A 137 24.49 35.91 25.07
N SER A 138 23.28 35.63 25.57
CA SER A 138 23.00 34.48 26.45
C SER A 138 23.26 33.11 25.81
N LEU A 139 23.27 33.02 24.47
CA LEU A 139 23.65 31.80 23.75
C LEU A 139 25.13 31.79 23.33
N GLY A 140 25.88 32.86 23.61
CA GLY A 140 27.30 33.00 23.24
C GLY A 140 27.55 33.81 21.96
N GLY A 141 26.60 34.66 21.53
CA GLY A 141 26.77 35.51 20.35
C GLY A 141 26.77 34.72 19.03
N SER A 142 27.42 35.23 17.99
CA SER A 142 27.44 34.65 16.63
C SER A 142 27.92 33.19 16.59
N ASP A 143 28.76 32.82 17.54
CA ASP A 143 29.48 31.54 17.54
C ASP A 143 28.80 30.50 18.42
N PHE A 144 27.68 30.85 19.08
CA PHE A 144 26.92 29.97 19.98
C PHE A 144 27.79 29.32 21.09
N SER A 145 28.83 30.01 21.55
CA SER A 145 29.84 29.44 22.47
C SER A 145 29.26 28.92 23.80
N ALA A 146 28.29 29.61 24.39
CA ALA A 146 27.63 29.17 25.61
C ALA A 146 26.76 27.92 25.39
N LEU A 147 26.19 27.77 24.20
CA LEU A 147 25.39 26.60 23.82
C LEU A 147 26.29 25.38 23.54
N LEU A 148 27.47 25.58 22.94
CA LEU A 148 28.49 24.54 22.80
C LEU A 148 29.01 24.06 24.16
N GLU A 149 29.21 24.99 25.10
CA GLU A 149 29.65 24.65 26.45
C GLU A 149 28.57 23.89 27.23
N ALA A 150 27.30 24.27 27.09
CA ALA A 150 26.18 23.51 27.64
C ALA A 150 26.10 22.09 27.07
N TYR A 151 26.36 21.91 25.77
CA TYR A 151 26.44 20.58 25.16
C TYR A 151 27.57 19.73 25.77
N ARG A 152 28.75 20.32 26.00
CA ARG A 152 29.88 19.59 26.63
C ARG A 152 29.57 19.16 28.06
N GLN A 153 28.82 19.97 28.81
CA GLN A 153 28.53 19.72 30.22
C GLN A 153 27.38 18.74 30.46
N GLY A 154 26.41 18.65 29.55
CA GLY A 154 25.22 17.81 29.76
C GLY A 154 24.50 17.35 28.50
N GLY A 155 25.16 17.36 27.35
CA GLY A 155 24.64 16.88 26.07
C GLY A 155 23.43 17.66 25.57
N PHE A 156 22.62 17.02 24.73
CA PHE A 156 21.42 17.63 24.16
C PHE A 156 20.39 18.07 25.21
N GLY A 157 20.28 17.37 26.34
CA GLY A 157 19.34 17.74 27.40
C GLY A 157 19.69 19.07 28.09
N ALA A 158 20.97 19.41 28.23
CA ALA A 158 21.39 20.71 28.74
C ALA A 158 21.16 21.83 27.71
N VAL A 159 21.40 21.54 26.43
CA VAL A 159 21.12 22.46 25.31
C VAL A 159 19.63 22.78 25.22
N GLU A 160 18.77 21.77 25.29
CA GLU A 160 17.30 21.95 25.24
C GLU A 160 16.80 22.82 26.40
N LYS A 161 17.31 22.61 27.61
CA LYS A 161 16.99 23.46 28.77
C LYS A 161 17.42 24.91 28.56
N LEU A 162 18.62 25.12 28.01
CA LEU A 162 19.14 26.46 27.75
C LEU A 162 18.35 27.17 26.64
N LEU A 163 18.02 26.46 25.56
CA LEU A 163 17.20 26.99 24.46
C LEU A 163 15.75 27.28 24.92
N ALA A 164 15.15 26.43 25.75
CA ALA A 164 13.82 26.65 26.29
C ALA A 164 13.74 27.86 27.25
N ALA A 165 14.84 28.18 27.94
CA ALA A 165 14.91 29.31 28.86
C ALA A 165 14.99 30.68 28.15
N VAL A 166 15.43 30.72 26.89
CA VAL A 166 15.61 31.97 26.13
C VAL A 166 14.51 32.11 25.07
N PRO A 167 13.71 33.19 25.07
CA PRO A 167 12.68 33.39 24.04
C PRO A 167 13.33 33.80 22.70
N ILE A 168 13.57 32.82 21.83
CA ILE A 168 14.15 32.97 20.49
C ILE A 168 13.29 32.25 19.44
N SER A 169 13.50 32.57 18.16
CA SER A 169 12.74 31.98 17.05
C SER A 169 13.19 30.53 16.76
N SER A 170 12.30 29.72 16.18
CA SER A 170 12.61 28.34 15.78
C SER A 170 13.78 28.26 14.78
N VAL A 171 13.92 29.25 13.90
CA VAL A 171 15.06 29.40 12.99
C VAL A 171 16.37 29.60 13.76
N MET A 172 16.33 30.36 14.87
CA MET A 172 17.50 30.55 15.73
C MET A 172 17.85 29.28 16.51
N HIS A 173 16.85 28.50 16.96
CA HIS A 173 17.10 27.16 17.51
C HIS A 173 17.79 26.26 16.48
N ALA A 174 17.29 26.24 15.25
CA ALA A 174 17.87 25.46 14.17
C ALA A 174 19.31 25.89 13.85
N ASN A 175 19.62 27.19 13.91
CA ASN A 175 20.99 27.70 13.77
C ASN A 175 21.91 27.23 14.91
N GLY A 176 21.42 27.25 16.15
CA GLY A 176 22.18 26.75 17.31
C GLY A 176 22.51 25.26 17.18
N TYR A 177 21.53 24.44 16.80
CA TYR A 177 21.77 23.01 16.52
C TYR A 177 22.71 22.78 15.32
N THR A 178 22.64 23.63 14.30
CA THR A 178 23.63 23.60 13.20
C THR A 178 25.04 23.91 13.69
N ALA A 179 25.21 24.86 14.61
CA ALA A 179 26.51 25.17 15.21
C ALA A 179 27.04 23.97 16.03
N ILE A 180 26.19 23.31 16.81
CA ILE A 180 26.54 22.07 17.53
C ILE A 180 26.98 20.99 16.56
N ALA A 181 26.17 20.70 15.53
CA ALA A 181 26.50 19.65 14.57
C ALA A 181 27.86 19.92 13.90
N ARG A 182 28.18 21.17 13.52
CA ARG A 182 29.50 21.54 12.98
C ARG A 182 30.64 21.30 13.98
N HIS A 183 30.42 21.61 15.25
CA HIS A 183 31.41 21.36 16.31
C HIS A 183 31.67 19.86 16.52
N LEU A 184 30.66 19.00 16.29
CA LEU A 184 30.75 17.55 16.48
C LEU A 184 31.30 16.78 15.29
N MET A 185 31.26 17.35 14.07
CA MET A 185 31.75 16.72 12.84
C MET A 185 33.10 15.98 12.94
N PRO A 186 34.17 16.54 13.55
CA PRO A 186 35.46 15.87 13.59
C PRO A 186 35.57 14.70 14.58
N GLY A 187 34.64 14.55 15.53
CA GLY A 187 34.76 13.56 16.63
C GLY A 187 33.56 12.64 16.83
N ASP A 188 32.33 13.17 16.70
CA ASP A 188 31.09 12.45 16.99
C ASP A 188 30.11 12.60 15.82
N ARG A 189 30.16 11.63 14.90
CA ARG A 189 29.34 11.63 13.68
C ARG A 189 27.86 11.36 13.99
N LEU A 190 27.57 10.54 14.99
CA LEU A 190 26.20 10.23 15.42
C LEU A 190 25.56 11.46 16.06
N GLY A 191 26.27 12.11 16.99
CA GLY A 191 25.81 13.37 17.60
C GLY A 191 25.68 14.50 16.58
N ALA A 192 26.56 14.57 15.58
CA ALA A 192 26.41 15.54 14.48
C ALA A 192 25.15 15.28 13.63
N ALA A 193 24.82 14.02 13.34
CA ALA A 193 23.60 13.65 12.65
C ALA A 193 22.35 13.98 13.48
N GLU A 194 22.36 13.66 14.78
CA GLU A 194 21.24 13.94 15.69
C GLU A 194 20.99 15.45 15.87
N ALA A 195 22.06 16.24 15.98
CA ALA A 195 21.99 17.71 15.99
C ALA A 195 21.43 18.26 14.67
N ALA A 196 21.82 17.69 13.53
CA ALA A 196 21.27 18.07 12.24
C ALA A 196 19.79 17.68 12.07
N GLN A 197 19.38 16.53 12.62
CA GLN A 197 17.97 16.10 12.64
C GLN A 197 17.13 17.08 13.45
N ARG A 198 17.58 17.46 14.66
CA ARG A 198 16.92 18.49 15.48
C ARG A 198 16.86 19.84 14.76
N ALA A 199 17.94 20.23 14.08
CA ALA A 199 17.97 21.47 13.31
C ALA A 199 16.94 21.46 12.15
N TYR A 200 16.82 20.34 11.43
CA TYR A 200 15.84 20.20 10.35
C TYR A 200 14.40 20.12 10.87
N ALA A 201 14.16 19.44 11.98
CA ALA A 201 12.84 19.35 12.60
C ALA A 201 12.28 20.73 13.02
N LEU A 202 13.16 21.69 13.33
CA LEU A 202 12.80 23.05 13.75
C LEU A 202 12.66 24.05 12.59
N ASP A 203 13.36 23.83 11.48
CA ASP A 203 13.32 24.67 10.27
C ASP A 203 13.43 23.74 9.04
N PRO A 204 12.33 23.12 8.58
CA PRO A 204 12.38 22.14 7.49
C PRO A 204 12.54 22.86 6.15
N LYS A 205 13.78 23.24 5.83
CA LYS A 205 14.16 23.88 4.56
C LYS A 205 15.02 22.94 3.71
N PRO A 206 14.93 23.04 2.37
CA PRO A 206 15.69 22.17 1.46
C PRO A 206 17.20 22.14 1.70
N TYR A 207 17.82 23.30 1.99
CA TYR A 207 19.27 23.34 2.26
C TYR A 207 19.66 22.63 3.56
N ARG A 208 18.77 22.60 4.58
CA ARG A 208 19.00 21.86 5.83
C ARG A 208 18.75 20.37 5.64
N LEU A 209 17.79 19.98 4.79
CA LEU A 209 17.58 18.59 4.41
C LEU A 209 18.81 18.03 3.67
N LYS A 210 19.35 18.78 2.70
CA LYS A 210 20.61 18.45 2.02
C LYS A 210 21.75 18.26 3.02
N TRP A 211 21.87 19.20 3.96
CA TRP A 211 22.91 19.14 4.97
C TRP A 211 22.74 17.93 5.93
N LEU A 212 21.51 17.65 6.35
CA LEU A 212 21.16 16.49 7.17
C LEU A 212 21.52 15.18 6.46
N ALA A 213 21.18 15.05 5.17
CA ALA A 213 21.53 13.87 4.39
C ALA A 213 23.04 13.57 4.43
N PHE A 214 23.90 14.59 4.28
CA PHE A 214 25.35 14.39 4.40
C PHE A 214 25.80 14.04 5.82
N ARG A 215 25.15 14.57 6.87
CA ARG A 215 25.47 14.16 8.25
C ARG A 215 25.06 12.71 8.53
N LEU A 216 23.92 12.27 8.00
CA LEU A 216 23.45 10.88 8.11
C LEU A 216 24.33 9.91 7.33
N HIS A 217 24.83 10.33 6.16
CA HIS A 217 25.83 9.59 5.41
C HIS A 217 27.08 9.34 6.24
N GLU A 218 27.64 10.38 6.87
CA GLU A 218 28.82 10.25 7.72
C GLU A 218 28.57 9.40 8.98
N ALA A 219 27.32 9.37 9.47
CA ALA A 219 26.86 8.50 10.55
C ALA A 219 26.63 7.04 10.11
N GLY A 220 26.74 6.72 8.82
CA GLY A 220 26.55 5.37 8.26
C GLY A 220 25.11 5.03 7.87
N GLN A 221 24.16 5.96 7.99
CA GLN A 221 22.76 5.78 7.59
C GLN A 221 22.57 6.09 6.11
N VAL A 222 23.23 5.30 5.25
CA VAL A 222 23.34 5.55 3.81
C VAL A 222 21.99 5.55 3.08
N VAL A 223 21.11 4.59 3.39
CA VAL A 223 19.81 4.44 2.70
C VAL A 223 18.88 5.63 2.96
N GLU A 224 18.74 6.05 4.22
CA GLU A 224 17.92 7.21 4.59
C GLU A 224 18.53 8.51 4.05
N ALA A 225 19.85 8.66 4.10
CA ALA A 225 20.54 9.81 3.54
C ALA A 225 20.32 9.96 2.03
N ALA A 226 20.42 8.86 1.27
CA ALA A 226 20.19 8.89 -0.17
C ALA A 226 18.73 9.23 -0.51
N ALA A 227 17.77 8.63 0.22
CA ALA A 227 16.35 8.96 0.08
C ALA A 227 16.07 10.45 0.36
N MET A 228 16.73 11.05 1.36
CA MET A 228 16.62 12.49 1.64
C MET A 228 17.16 13.37 0.51
N LEU A 229 18.22 12.95 -0.19
CA LEU A 229 18.73 13.68 -1.35
C LEU A 229 17.79 13.58 -2.55
N ASP A 230 17.16 12.43 -2.76
CA ASP A 230 16.25 12.21 -3.90
C ASP A 230 14.92 12.99 -3.77
N ILE A 231 14.55 13.41 -2.56
CA ILE A 231 13.36 14.24 -2.28
C ILE A 231 13.63 15.74 -2.48
N LEU A 232 14.89 16.16 -2.59
CA LEU A 232 15.21 17.58 -2.71
C LEU A 232 14.61 18.19 -4.00
N PRO A 233 14.16 19.46 -3.94
CA PRO A 233 13.69 20.17 -5.13
C PRO A 233 14.77 20.25 -6.21
N ALA A 234 14.39 20.10 -7.48
CA ALA A 234 15.32 20.19 -8.62
C ALA A 234 16.03 21.56 -8.74
N SER A 235 15.51 22.61 -8.08
CA SER A 235 16.14 23.93 -8.01
C SER A 235 17.34 24.00 -7.06
N MET A 236 17.58 22.97 -6.24
CA MET A 236 18.67 22.92 -5.27
C MET A 236 20.00 22.67 -5.97
N GLN A 237 20.93 23.62 -5.83
CA GLN A 237 22.27 23.50 -6.41
C GLN A 237 23.19 22.70 -5.49
N PHE A 238 24.02 21.85 -6.12
CA PHE A 238 25.13 21.15 -5.50
C PHE A 238 26.44 21.78 -5.96
N SER A 239 27.42 21.86 -5.07
CA SER A 239 28.79 22.16 -5.45
C SER A 239 29.46 20.89 -6.01
N ASP A 240 30.48 21.03 -6.86
CA ASP A 240 31.25 19.90 -7.41
C ASP A 240 31.71 18.87 -6.35
N SER A 241 32.08 19.34 -5.16
CA SER A 241 32.45 18.45 -4.05
C SER A 241 31.25 17.74 -3.44
N GLU A 242 30.09 18.41 -3.35
CA GLU A 242 28.84 17.83 -2.87
C GLU A 242 28.26 16.82 -3.88
N ASP A 243 28.39 17.07 -5.18
CA ASP A 243 27.98 16.13 -6.23
C ASP A 243 28.77 14.83 -6.19
N ARG A 244 30.09 14.92 -5.93
CA ARG A 244 30.93 13.74 -5.70
C ARG A 244 30.49 12.99 -4.45
N GLN A 245 30.21 13.71 -3.37
CA GLN A 245 29.72 13.11 -2.12
C GLN A 245 28.35 12.45 -2.30
N ALA A 246 27.43 13.08 -3.03
CA ALA A 246 26.12 12.53 -3.36
C ALA A 246 26.22 11.29 -4.27
N SER A 247 27.13 11.31 -5.25
CA SER A 247 27.41 10.16 -6.11
C SER A 247 28.00 8.99 -5.31
N GLN A 248 28.93 9.27 -4.41
CA GLN A 248 29.50 8.27 -3.49
C GLN A 248 28.40 7.68 -2.58
N LEU A 249 27.55 8.52 -2.00
CA LEU A 249 26.42 8.08 -1.18
C LEU A 249 25.46 7.18 -1.96
N ARG A 250 25.13 7.52 -3.21
CA ARG A 250 24.28 6.69 -4.08
C ARG A 250 24.92 5.34 -4.37
N TYR A 251 26.22 5.30 -4.64
CA TYR A 251 26.95 4.06 -4.84
C TYR A 251 26.97 3.18 -3.58
N GLU A 252 27.30 3.76 -2.43
CA GLU A 252 27.30 3.06 -1.14
C GLU A 252 25.90 2.53 -0.77
N THR A 253 24.86 3.30 -1.08
CA THR A 253 23.46 2.90 -0.90
C THR A 253 23.10 1.72 -1.79
N HIS A 254 23.45 1.77 -3.07
CA HIS A 254 23.23 0.66 -3.98
C HIS A 254 23.91 -0.62 -3.49
N CYS A 255 25.17 -0.53 -3.05
CA CYS A 255 25.88 -1.65 -2.45
C CYS A 255 25.22 -2.17 -1.17
N ALA A 256 24.73 -1.29 -0.29
CA ALA A 256 24.04 -1.67 0.94
C ALA A 256 22.72 -2.40 0.65
N LEU A 257 21.90 -1.85 -0.25
CA LEU A 257 20.62 -2.45 -0.65
C LEU A 257 20.81 -3.81 -1.32
N GLN A 258 21.82 -3.96 -2.18
CA GLN A 258 22.14 -5.26 -2.78
C GLN A 258 22.58 -6.31 -1.76
N ARG A 259 23.29 -5.90 -0.69
CA ARG A 259 23.65 -6.83 0.40
C ARG A 259 22.40 -7.27 1.18
N GLU A 260 21.53 -6.32 1.54
CA GLU A 260 20.25 -6.63 2.20
C GLU A 260 19.37 -7.55 1.35
N ALA A 261 19.26 -7.26 0.04
CA ALA A 261 18.50 -8.10 -0.89
C ALA A 261 19.06 -9.51 -1.01
N LYS A 262 20.39 -9.67 -1.05
CA LYS A 262 21.05 -11.00 -1.05
C LYS A 262 20.78 -11.78 0.23
N GLU A 263 20.77 -11.12 1.38
CA GLU A 263 20.43 -11.77 2.65
C GLU A 263 18.97 -12.22 2.66
N LEU A 264 18.03 -11.37 2.22
CA LEU A 264 16.61 -11.70 2.13
C LEU A 264 16.33 -12.85 1.15
N ALA A 265 16.98 -12.85 -0.02
CA ALA A 265 16.86 -13.94 -0.98
C ALA A 265 17.34 -15.28 -0.39
N ARG A 266 18.48 -15.29 0.33
CA ARG A 266 18.98 -16.48 1.04
C ARG A 266 18.00 -16.97 2.11
N PHE A 267 17.28 -16.08 2.79
CA PHE A 267 16.24 -16.49 3.75
C PHE A 267 15.03 -17.11 3.05
N ALA A 268 14.64 -16.59 1.88
CA ALA A 268 13.58 -17.18 1.07
C ALA A 268 13.94 -18.60 0.61
N GLU A 269 15.16 -18.82 0.13
CA GLU A 269 15.66 -20.15 -0.24
C GLU A 269 15.68 -21.13 0.94
N ARG A 270 16.19 -20.72 2.11
CA ARG A 270 16.16 -21.57 3.31
C ARG A 270 14.74 -21.93 3.71
N ARG A 271 13.79 -21.00 3.54
CA ARG A 271 12.39 -21.25 3.85
C ARG A 271 11.79 -22.28 2.88
N THR A 272 12.08 -22.19 1.59
CA THR A 272 11.62 -23.20 0.62
C THR A 272 12.22 -24.57 0.91
N ASP A 273 13.50 -24.64 1.28
CA ASP A 273 14.15 -25.90 1.67
C ASP A 273 13.49 -26.53 2.90
N ILE A 274 13.14 -25.72 3.91
CA ILE A 274 12.42 -26.17 5.10
C ILE A 274 11.01 -26.64 4.74
N GLU A 275 10.29 -25.91 3.89
CA GLU A 275 8.95 -26.29 3.42
C GLU A 275 8.99 -27.62 2.64
N GLU A 276 9.99 -27.84 1.79
CA GLU A 276 10.22 -29.12 1.14
C GLU A 276 10.49 -30.25 2.14
N GLN A 277 11.32 -30.01 3.15
CA GLN A 277 11.59 -31.00 4.21
C GLN A 277 10.33 -31.35 4.98
N LEU A 278 9.50 -30.35 5.33
CA LEU A 278 8.23 -30.57 6.01
C LEU A 278 7.25 -31.38 5.15
N ASN A 279 7.19 -31.10 3.84
CA ASN A 279 6.35 -31.85 2.91
C ASN A 279 6.81 -33.31 2.77
N ARG A 280 8.13 -33.56 2.72
CA ARG A 280 8.69 -34.92 2.73
C ARG A 280 8.31 -35.66 4.01
N LEU A 281 8.53 -35.05 5.18
CA LEU A 281 8.14 -35.65 6.46
C LEU A 281 6.63 -35.91 6.57
N ALA A 282 5.79 -35.02 6.04
CA ALA A 282 4.35 -35.23 5.97
C ALA A 282 3.98 -36.44 5.10
N SER A 283 4.62 -36.57 3.92
CA SER A 283 4.42 -37.72 3.05
C SER A 283 4.88 -39.04 3.69
N GLU A 284 6.00 -39.03 4.40
CA GLU A 284 6.50 -40.19 5.14
C GLU A 284 5.54 -40.58 6.28
N ARG A 285 5.00 -39.60 7.02
CA ARG A 285 3.99 -39.83 8.06
C ARG A 285 2.73 -40.48 7.47
N ASP A 286 2.27 -40.00 6.31
CA ASP A 286 1.08 -40.54 5.65
C ASP A 286 1.30 -41.96 5.15
N ASP A 287 2.48 -42.25 4.61
CA ASP A 287 2.84 -43.59 4.19
C ASP A 287 3.01 -44.55 5.39
N GLN A 288 3.58 -44.09 6.51
CA GLN A 288 3.60 -44.84 7.76
C GLN A 288 2.17 -45.13 8.27
N ALA A 289 1.27 -44.14 8.24
CA ALA A 289 -0.12 -44.33 8.62
C ALA A 289 -0.84 -45.37 7.74
N ARG A 290 -0.59 -45.34 6.42
CA ARG A 290 -1.09 -46.36 5.48
C ARG A 290 -0.54 -47.75 5.78
N GLN A 291 0.76 -47.86 6.07
CA GLN A 291 1.37 -49.13 6.46
C GLN A 291 0.79 -49.67 7.77
N LEU A 292 0.57 -48.80 8.77
CA LEU A 292 -0.07 -49.17 10.02
C LEU A 292 -1.51 -49.65 9.80
N SER A 293 -2.29 -48.97 8.94
CA SER A 293 -3.64 -49.41 8.58
C SER A 293 -3.64 -50.79 7.92
N LYS A 294 -2.69 -51.07 7.01
CA LYS A 294 -2.52 -52.40 6.41
C LYS A 294 -2.21 -53.47 7.46
N ARG A 295 -1.24 -53.21 8.35
CA ARG A 295 -0.90 -54.11 9.46
C ARG A 295 -2.06 -54.33 10.42
N CYS A 296 -2.86 -53.31 10.71
CA CYS A 296 -4.06 -53.47 11.55
C CYS A 296 -5.06 -54.42 10.92
N LYS A 297 -5.32 -54.29 9.61
CA LYS A 297 -6.20 -55.22 8.88
C LYS A 297 -5.64 -56.64 8.85
N GLU A 298 -4.34 -56.81 8.65
CA GLU A 298 -3.69 -58.12 8.72
C GLU A 298 -3.84 -58.74 10.13
N VAL A 299 -3.66 -57.95 11.19
CA VAL A 299 -3.86 -58.39 12.57
C VAL A 299 -5.31 -58.76 12.84
N GLU A 300 -6.29 -58.03 12.31
CA GLU A 300 -7.71 -58.39 12.41
C GLU A 300 -8.00 -59.73 11.73
N LEU A 301 -7.52 -59.93 10.50
CA LEU A 301 -7.67 -61.20 9.79
C LEU A 301 -7.00 -62.37 10.52
N LEU A 302 -5.81 -62.15 11.10
CA LEU A 302 -5.13 -63.16 11.91
C LEU A 302 -5.89 -63.47 13.21
N LYS A 303 -6.51 -62.47 13.84
CA LYS A 303 -7.37 -62.68 15.02
C LYS A 303 -8.59 -63.53 14.67
N GLU A 304 -9.25 -63.23 13.55
CA GLU A 304 -10.39 -64.02 13.06
C GLU A 304 -9.99 -65.47 12.77
N SER A 305 -8.87 -65.68 12.07
CA SER A 305 -8.32 -67.01 11.81
C SER A 305 -7.95 -67.77 13.09
N ASN A 306 -7.29 -67.12 14.05
CA ASN A 306 -6.98 -67.74 15.33
C ASN A 306 -8.23 -68.10 16.14
N ALA A 307 -9.26 -67.24 16.13
CA ALA A 307 -10.54 -67.55 16.78
C ALA A 307 -11.20 -68.79 16.15
N GLN A 308 -11.15 -68.91 14.82
CA GLN A 308 -11.63 -70.09 14.11
C GLN A 308 -10.84 -71.35 14.49
N LEU A 309 -9.51 -71.27 14.52
CA LEU A 309 -8.64 -72.37 14.93
C LEU A 309 -8.87 -72.78 16.38
N GLU A 310 -9.13 -71.84 17.29
CA GLU A 310 -9.49 -72.14 18.67
C GLU A 310 -10.84 -72.87 18.75
N GLU A 311 -11.84 -72.46 17.96
CA GLU A 311 -13.13 -73.14 17.92
C GLU A 311 -12.98 -74.57 17.39
N ASP A 312 -12.21 -74.77 16.31
CA ASP A 312 -11.97 -76.09 15.74
C ASP A 312 -11.17 -76.97 16.71
N ARG A 313 -10.18 -76.40 17.42
CA ARG A 313 -9.48 -77.10 18.51
C ARG A 313 -10.44 -77.49 19.64
N ARG A 314 -11.41 -76.65 20.01
CA ARG A 314 -12.46 -77.00 20.99
C ARG A 314 -13.36 -78.14 20.49
N LYS A 315 -13.74 -78.13 19.21
CA LYS A 315 -14.51 -79.23 18.60
C LYS A 315 -13.74 -80.55 18.63
N VAL A 316 -12.47 -80.51 18.23
CA VAL A 316 -11.59 -81.69 18.21
C VAL A 316 -11.34 -82.21 19.62
N THR A 317 -11.04 -81.34 20.58
CA THR A 317 -10.89 -81.75 22.00
C THR A 317 -12.17 -82.37 22.55
N GLY A 318 -13.35 -81.79 22.25
CA GLY A 318 -14.63 -82.40 22.61
C GLY A 318 -14.89 -83.76 21.93
N GLN A 319 -14.37 -84.00 20.71
CA GLN A 319 -14.41 -85.32 20.08
C GLN A 319 -13.47 -86.32 20.77
N TYR A 320 -12.27 -85.89 21.15
CA TYR A 320 -11.34 -86.72 21.91
C TYR A 320 -11.87 -87.09 23.29
N GLU A 321 -12.52 -86.17 23.99
CA GLU A 321 -13.15 -86.44 25.29
C GLU A 321 -14.30 -87.46 25.16
N LYS A 322 -15.13 -87.34 24.12
CA LYS A 322 -16.16 -88.35 23.81
C LYS A 322 -15.56 -89.71 23.44
N ALA A 323 -14.48 -89.73 22.67
CA ALA A 323 -13.78 -90.97 22.34
C ALA A 323 -13.16 -91.61 23.60
N ALA A 324 -12.61 -90.79 24.50
CA ALA A 324 -12.08 -91.23 25.78
C ALA A 324 -13.18 -91.79 26.69
N SER A 325 -14.34 -91.13 26.78
CA SER A 325 -15.48 -91.64 27.58
C SER A 325 -15.99 -92.98 27.03
N LEU A 326 -16.17 -93.10 25.71
CA LEU A 326 -16.53 -94.36 25.06
C LEU A 326 -15.47 -95.45 25.27
N ALA A 327 -14.18 -95.10 25.27
CA ALA A 327 -13.10 -96.04 25.57
C ALA A 327 -13.15 -96.50 27.03
N THR A 328 -13.44 -95.60 27.98
CA THR A 328 -13.61 -95.97 29.40
C THR A 328 -14.85 -96.84 29.61
N GLU A 329 -15.97 -96.55 28.93
CA GLU A 329 -17.18 -97.38 28.97
C GLU A 329 -16.89 -98.78 28.43
N ARG A 330 -16.25 -98.90 27.25
CA ARG A 330 -15.81 -100.19 26.70
C ARG A 330 -14.85 -100.93 27.61
N ALA A 331 -13.94 -100.23 28.29
CA ALA A 331 -13.03 -100.84 29.25
C ALA A 331 -13.78 -101.41 30.46
N GLN A 332 -14.78 -100.67 30.97
CA GLN A 332 -15.66 -101.16 32.03
C GLN A 332 -16.48 -102.36 31.59
N GLU A 333 -17.05 -102.33 30.38
CA GLU A 333 -17.77 -103.47 29.78
C GLU A 333 -16.86 -104.69 29.66
N LEU A 334 -15.63 -104.52 29.16
CA LEU A 334 -14.64 -105.60 29.08
C LEU A 334 -14.27 -106.15 30.45
N ASP A 335 -14.13 -105.31 31.48
CA ASP A 335 -13.84 -105.77 32.82
C ASP A 335 -15.02 -106.52 33.47
N VAL A 336 -16.26 -106.12 33.18
CA VAL A 336 -17.46 -106.89 33.54
C VAL A 336 -17.47 -108.23 32.80
N GLN A 337 -17.20 -108.24 31.50
CA GLN A 337 -17.10 -109.47 30.72
C GLN A 337 -16.01 -110.41 31.27
N LYS A 338 -14.82 -109.90 31.58
CA LYS A 338 -13.75 -110.68 32.21
C LYS A 338 -14.21 -111.29 33.53
N ARG A 339 -14.90 -110.52 34.39
CA ARG A 339 -15.45 -111.04 35.65
C ARG A 339 -16.47 -112.16 35.41
N THR A 340 -17.33 -112.04 34.40
CA THR A 340 -18.29 -113.10 34.05
C THR A 340 -17.60 -114.35 33.48
N VAL A 341 -16.52 -114.19 32.71
CA VAL A 341 -15.73 -115.33 32.20
C VAL A 341 -15.08 -116.05 33.37
N VAL A 342 -14.46 -115.33 34.31
CA VAL A 342 -13.88 -115.93 35.52
C VAL A 342 -14.95 -116.63 36.37
N GLN A 343 -16.15 -116.05 36.50
CA GLN A 343 -17.27 -116.70 37.19
C GLN A 343 -17.73 -117.97 36.47
N LEU A 344 -17.82 -117.95 35.14
CA LEU A 344 -18.16 -119.14 34.35
C LEU A 344 -17.07 -120.22 34.44
N GLU A 345 -15.80 -119.84 34.48
CA GLU A 345 -14.69 -120.77 34.71
C GLU A 345 -14.76 -121.40 36.11
N GLN A 346 -15.07 -120.61 37.14
CA GLN A 346 -15.30 -121.11 38.51
C GLN A 346 -16.52 -122.05 38.57
N ASP A 347 -17.60 -121.73 37.87
CA ASP A 347 -18.80 -122.58 37.78
C ASP A 347 -18.51 -123.86 36.99
N MET A 348 -17.71 -123.80 35.92
CA MET A 348 -17.25 -124.99 35.19
C MET A 348 -16.38 -125.88 36.07
N LEU A 349 -15.48 -125.31 36.88
CA LEU A 349 -14.68 -126.06 37.84
C LEU A 349 -15.55 -126.73 38.90
N LEU A 350 -16.53 -126.01 39.46
CA LEU A 350 -17.51 -126.59 40.38
C LEU A 350 -18.34 -127.71 39.75
N MET A 351 -18.68 -127.59 38.47
CA MET A 351 -19.37 -128.65 37.72
C MET A 351 -18.44 -129.84 37.43
N ALA A 352 -17.15 -129.61 37.17
CA ALA A 352 -16.15 -130.66 37.00
C ALA A 352 -15.92 -131.42 38.33
N ASP A 353 -15.83 -130.71 39.46
CA ASP A 353 -15.73 -131.32 40.79
C ASP A 353 -16.98 -132.15 41.13
N ARG A 354 -18.17 -131.68 40.74
CA ARG A 354 -19.43 -132.46 40.87
C ARG A 354 -19.43 -133.70 39.96
N GLN A 355 -18.84 -133.64 38.78
CA GLN A 355 -18.69 -134.79 37.87
C GLN A 355 -17.66 -135.80 38.39
N GLU A 356 -16.58 -135.34 39.02
CA GLU A 356 -15.61 -136.22 39.69
C GLU A 356 -16.22 -136.97 40.88
N VAL A 357 -17.05 -136.30 41.69
CA VAL A 357 -17.77 -136.95 42.80
C VAL A 357 -18.78 -137.98 42.28
N ALA A 358 -19.42 -137.74 41.14
CA ALA A 358 -20.31 -138.70 40.49
C ALA A 358 -19.56 -139.93 39.93
N LEU A 359 -18.33 -139.75 39.44
CA LEU A 359 -17.46 -140.84 38.98
C LEU A 359 -16.92 -141.68 40.15
N ARG A 360 -16.57 -141.07 41.29
CA ARG A 360 -16.13 -141.79 42.51
C ARG A 360 -17.25 -142.67 43.09
N LEU A 361 -18.48 -142.18 43.12
CA LEU A 361 -19.67 -142.96 43.52
C LEU A 361 -20.00 -144.12 42.56
N TRP A 362 -19.62 -144.02 41.28
CA TRP A 362 -19.76 -145.10 40.30
C TRP A 362 -18.66 -146.18 40.45
N GLN A 363 -17.44 -145.76 40.76
CA GLN A 363 -16.29 -146.66 40.95
C GLN A 363 -16.37 -147.43 42.28
N GLU A 364 -16.90 -146.83 43.34
CA GLU A 364 -17.16 -147.52 44.62
C GLU A 364 -18.25 -148.60 44.53
N LYS A 365 -19.22 -148.44 43.61
CA LYS A 365 -20.23 -149.47 43.31
C LYS A 365 -19.72 -150.60 42.42
N ALA A 366 -18.70 -150.36 41.58
CA ALA A 366 -18.05 -151.39 40.77
C ALA A 366 -17.09 -152.26 41.60
N ALA A 367 -16.40 -151.67 42.59
CA ALA A 367 -15.49 -152.37 43.49
C ALA A 367 -16.21 -153.29 44.51
N GLN A 368 -17.49 -153.04 44.82
CA GLN A 368 -18.30 -153.88 45.72
C GLN A 368 -18.80 -155.19 45.08
N LEU A 369 -18.67 -155.37 43.76
CA LEU A 369 -19.06 -156.60 43.04
C LEU A 369 -17.86 -157.47 42.61
N GLU A 370 -16.62 -156.95 42.66
CA GLU A 370 -15.40 -157.71 42.36
C GLU A 370 -14.74 -158.32 43.62
N SER A 371 -15.09 -157.84 44.83
CA SER A 371 -14.56 -158.35 46.11
C SER A 371 -15.15 -159.70 46.56
N GLU A 372 -16.10 -160.27 45.83
CA GLU A 372 -16.65 -161.62 46.08
C GLU A 372 -16.01 -162.72 45.20
N LYS A 373 -15.05 -162.37 44.32
CA LYS A 373 -14.43 -163.30 43.37
C LYS A 373 -12.95 -163.61 43.59
N CYS A 374 -12.47 -163.41 44.81
CA CYS A 374 -11.17 -163.93 45.24
C CYS A 374 -11.34 -165.08 46.23
N THR A 375 -11.44 -166.32 45.73
CA THR A 375 -10.82 -167.45 46.43
C THR A 375 -10.36 -168.49 45.43
N LEU A 376 -9.04 -168.61 45.28
CA LEU A 376 -8.22 -169.83 45.23
C LEU A 376 -6.96 -169.52 44.41
N VAL A 377 -5.93 -168.97 45.05
CA VAL A 377 -4.90 -169.71 45.81
C VAL A 377 -3.73 -170.10 44.91
N ALA A 378 -2.59 -169.55 45.31
CA ALA A 378 -1.25 -170.12 45.28
C ALA A 378 -0.38 -169.97 44.01
N ARG A 379 0.66 -169.17 44.24
CA ARG A 379 2.09 -169.52 44.20
C ARG A 379 2.76 -169.71 42.82
N SER A 380 3.63 -168.77 42.50
CA SER A 380 5.09 -168.94 42.34
C SER A 380 5.62 -167.63 41.75
N GLY A 381 6.79 -167.10 42.07
CA GLY A 381 7.91 -167.60 42.83
C GLY A 381 8.87 -166.43 43.05
N ASP A 382 9.91 -166.74 43.78
CA ASP A 382 10.76 -165.83 44.52
C ASP A 382 11.69 -164.95 43.64
N ASP A 383 12.30 -163.96 44.30
CA ASP A 383 13.60 -163.38 43.94
C ASP A 383 13.72 -162.36 42.79
N ALA A 384 12.72 -161.48 42.60
CA ALA A 384 12.86 -160.27 41.76
C ALA A 384 12.67 -158.92 42.49
N ARG A 385 12.33 -158.91 43.79
CA ARG A 385 11.90 -157.68 44.49
C ARG A 385 13.03 -156.91 45.20
N LEU A 386 14.13 -157.54 45.58
CA LEU A 386 15.20 -156.85 46.34
C LEU A 386 16.22 -156.07 45.47
N LEU A 387 16.21 -156.21 44.13
CA LEU A 387 17.03 -155.41 43.22
C LEU A 387 16.26 -154.23 42.58
N ALA A 388 14.93 -154.28 42.51
CA ALA A 388 14.09 -153.19 42.00
C ALA A 388 14.00 -151.99 42.97
N GLU A 389 13.97 -152.26 44.28
CA GLU A 389 13.83 -151.23 45.32
C GLU A 389 15.09 -150.34 45.46
N ARG A 390 16.29 -150.81 45.07
CA ARG A 390 17.51 -149.98 45.08
C ARG A 390 17.74 -149.17 43.81
N VAL A 391 17.17 -149.56 42.67
CA VAL A 391 17.21 -148.77 41.42
C VAL A 391 16.13 -147.68 41.43
N GLN A 392 14.94 -147.96 42.00
CA GLN A 392 13.90 -146.93 42.17
C GLN A 392 14.32 -145.80 43.12
N ALA A 393 15.04 -146.10 44.21
CA ALA A 393 15.54 -145.05 45.11
C ALA A 393 16.62 -144.15 44.47
N ILE A 394 17.43 -144.66 43.53
CA ILE A 394 18.44 -143.87 42.80
C ILE A 394 17.79 -143.06 41.65
N ASP A 395 16.77 -143.61 40.99
CA ASP A 395 15.98 -142.90 39.97
C ASP A 395 15.09 -141.80 40.58
N GLU A 396 14.56 -141.99 41.78
CA GLU A 396 13.79 -140.98 42.50
C GLU A 396 14.68 -139.84 43.02
N LEU A 397 15.89 -140.14 43.50
CA LEU A 397 16.86 -139.11 43.90
C LEU A 397 17.44 -138.33 42.71
N SER A 398 17.64 -138.97 41.55
CA SER A 398 18.09 -138.28 40.34
C SER A 398 16.99 -137.44 39.68
N ARG A 399 15.73 -137.87 39.73
CA ARG A 399 14.58 -137.02 39.35
C ARG A 399 14.36 -135.86 40.31
N ALA A 400 14.51 -136.06 41.62
CA ALA A 400 14.42 -134.99 42.61
C ALA A 400 15.56 -133.97 42.44
N LYS A 401 16.78 -134.41 42.11
CA LYS A 401 17.89 -133.51 41.79
C LYS A 401 17.66 -132.73 40.50
N ALA A 402 17.13 -133.37 39.45
CA ALA A 402 16.79 -132.71 38.19
C ALA A 402 15.65 -131.67 38.37
N LEU A 403 14.66 -131.95 39.22
CA LEU A 403 13.59 -131.00 39.58
C LEU A 403 14.14 -129.82 40.38
N LEU A 404 15.05 -130.05 41.34
CA LEU A 404 15.71 -128.97 42.08
C LEU A 404 16.64 -128.12 41.19
N GLU A 405 17.30 -128.73 40.20
CA GLU A 405 18.08 -127.99 39.19
C GLU A 405 17.18 -127.19 38.24
N GLN A 406 16.00 -127.71 37.89
CA GLN A 406 14.98 -126.96 37.13
C GLN A 406 14.38 -125.81 37.94
N GLU A 407 14.03 -126.03 39.21
CA GLU A 407 13.54 -124.98 40.11
C GLU A 407 14.63 -123.92 40.36
N GLY A 408 15.88 -124.34 40.53
CA GLY A 408 17.03 -123.44 40.62
C GLY A 408 17.22 -122.61 39.36
N ALA A 409 17.06 -123.19 38.17
CA ALA A 409 17.13 -122.48 36.90
C ALA A 409 15.93 -121.53 36.68
N LEU A 410 14.73 -121.91 37.12
CA LEU A 410 13.54 -121.04 37.07
C LEU A 410 13.65 -119.87 38.05
N LEU A 411 14.14 -120.11 39.27
CA LEU A 411 14.41 -119.06 40.25
C LEU A 411 15.54 -118.12 39.80
N ALA A 412 16.56 -118.65 39.11
CA ALA A 412 17.60 -117.83 38.49
C ALA A 412 17.01 -116.94 37.39
N ARG A 413 16.17 -117.48 36.50
CA ARG A 413 15.47 -116.70 35.48
C ARG A 413 14.54 -115.64 36.07
N GLN A 414 13.78 -115.97 37.11
CA GLN A 414 12.94 -115.00 37.82
C GLN A 414 13.78 -113.90 38.46
N ARG A 415 14.93 -114.23 39.05
CA ARG A 415 15.86 -113.22 39.59
C ARG A 415 16.40 -112.32 38.48
N ASP A 416 16.83 -112.88 37.35
CA ASP A 416 17.31 -112.11 36.21
C ASP A 416 16.20 -111.23 35.61
N GLU A 417 14.96 -111.71 35.53
CA GLU A 417 13.79 -110.92 35.12
C GLU A 417 13.49 -109.79 36.10
N THR A 418 13.51 -110.05 37.42
CA THR A 418 13.32 -108.99 38.42
C THR A 418 14.44 -107.94 38.38
N VAL A 419 15.67 -108.35 38.09
CA VAL A 419 16.81 -107.43 37.93
C VAL A 419 16.67 -106.63 36.62
N SER A 420 16.21 -107.24 35.53
CA SER A 420 15.93 -106.55 34.27
C SER A 420 14.82 -105.51 34.43
N ILE A 421 13.71 -105.87 35.07
CA ILE A 421 12.60 -104.95 35.36
C ILE A 421 13.06 -103.82 36.29
N ALA A 422 13.91 -104.11 37.28
CA ALA A 422 14.47 -103.08 38.15
C ALA A 422 15.40 -102.12 37.39
N ALA A 423 16.20 -102.63 36.45
CA ALA A 423 17.06 -101.81 35.60
C ALA A 423 16.24 -100.94 34.62
N GLU A 424 15.17 -101.48 34.03
CA GLU A 424 14.25 -100.74 33.17
C GLU A 424 13.54 -99.62 33.93
N ARG A 425 13.00 -99.90 35.13
CA ARG A 425 12.41 -98.88 36.00
C ARG A 425 13.41 -97.81 36.42
N SER A 426 14.67 -98.17 36.64
CA SER A 426 15.71 -97.20 36.98
C SER A 426 15.98 -96.24 35.82
N ARG A 427 16.06 -96.75 34.58
CA ARG A 427 16.17 -95.91 33.37
C ARG A 427 14.94 -95.02 33.15
N GLU A 428 13.75 -95.55 33.41
CA GLU A 428 12.50 -94.79 33.27
C GLU A 428 12.42 -93.67 34.32
N ILE A 429 12.86 -93.93 35.55
CA ILE A 429 12.99 -92.90 36.59
C ILE A 429 14.01 -91.82 36.19
N GLU A 430 15.17 -92.20 35.65
CA GLU A 430 16.18 -91.26 35.16
C GLU A 430 15.62 -90.38 34.02
N PHE A 431 14.90 -90.98 33.07
CA PHE A 431 14.24 -90.26 31.97
C PHE A 431 13.18 -89.28 32.49
N LEU A 432 12.34 -89.69 33.45
CA LEU A 432 11.34 -88.83 34.07
C LEU A 432 11.98 -87.70 34.89
N GLN A 433 13.12 -87.94 35.54
CA GLN A 433 13.88 -86.90 36.24
C GLN A 433 14.45 -85.86 35.26
N GLN A 434 14.99 -86.29 34.12
CA GLN A 434 15.43 -85.38 33.06
C GLN A 434 14.27 -84.57 32.48
N ALA A 435 13.16 -85.22 32.12
CA ALA A 435 11.97 -84.52 31.63
C ALA A 435 11.41 -83.50 32.63
N ARG A 436 11.48 -83.80 33.94
CA ARG A 436 11.08 -82.87 35.00
C ARG A 436 12.02 -81.64 35.06
N LEU A 437 13.33 -81.83 34.89
CA LEU A 437 14.29 -80.73 34.86
C LEU A 437 14.05 -79.83 33.65
N ASP A 438 13.82 -80.42 32.48
CA ASP A 438 13.52 -79.69 31.25
C ASP A 438 12.24 -78.85 31.39
N LEU A 439 11.16 -79.45 31.93
CA LEU A 439 9.91 -78.73 32.21
C LEU A 439 10.10 -77.57 33.22
N LEU A 440 10.98 -77.73 34.20
CA LEU A 440 11.29 -76.65 35.15
C LEU A 440 12.05 -75.50 34.45
N GLN A 441 12.98 -75.82 33.55
CA GLN A 441 13.68 -74.83 32.74
C GLN A 441 12.73 -74.11 31.78
N GLU A 442 11.82 -74.84 31.11
CA GLU A 442 10.79 -74.23 30.26
C GLU A 442 9.85 -73.31 31.06
N LYS A 443 9.43 -73.72 32.26
CA LYS A 443 8.63 -72.85 33.15
C LYS A 443 9.38 -71.60 33.55
N ALA A 444 10.68 -71.69 33.87
CA ALA A 444 11.50 -70.55 34.23
C ALA A 444 11.69 -69.59 33.04
N THR A 445 11.95 -70.12 31.84
CA THR A 445 12.09 -69.30 30.62
C THR A 445 10.77 -68.65 30.21
N LEU A 446 9.64 -69.35 30.35
CA LEU A 446 8.31 -68.78 30.12
C LEU A 446 8.00 -67.67 31.13
N ALA A 447 8.29 -67.88 32.42
CA ALA A 447 8.11 -66.85 33.45
C ALA A 447 8.92 -65.59 33.13
N GLY A 448 10.19 -65.73 32.71
CA GLY A 448 11.01 -64.61 32.26
C GLY A 448 10.41 -63.86 31.06
N ARG A 449 9.90 -64.58 30.05
CA ARG A 449 9.20 -63.98 28.91
C ARG A 449 7.93 -63.23 29.32
N TYR A 450 7.16 -63.75 30.28
CA TYR A 450 5.98 -63.05 30.79
C TYR A 450 6.35 -61.75 31.51
N GLU A 451 7.41 -61.75 32.32
CA GLU A 451 7.90 -60.52 32.96
C GLU A 451 8.35 -59.48 31.94
N GLU A 452 9.03 -59.89 30.86
CA GLU A 452 9.41 -59.00 29.76
C GLU A 452 8.18 -58.42 29.06
N VAL A 453 7.18 -59.24 28.74
CA VAL A 453 5.92 -58.76 28.14
C VAL A 453 5.22 -57.77 29.06
N VAL A 454 5.19 -58.00 30.37
CA VAL A 454 4.61 -57.06 31.35
C VAL A 454 5.37 -55.74 31.39
N LYS A 455 6.71 -55.76 31.33
CA LYS A 455 7.53 -54.54 31.25
C LYS A 455 7.24 -53.74 29.98
N VAL A 456 7.21 -54.41 28.83
CA VAL A 456 6.89 -53.77 27.54
C VAL A 456 5.47 -53.19 27.56
N LEU A 457 4.49 -53.89 28.13
CA LEU A 457 3.13 -53.37 28.26
C LEU A 457 3.09 -52.13 29.16
N ALA A 458 3.82 -52.12 30.27
CA ALA A 458 3.91 -50.95 31.15
C ALA A 458 4.55 -49.74 30.44
N GLU A 459 5.57 -49.97 29.61
CA GLU A 459 6.17 -48.92 28.78
C GLU A 459 5.19 -48.40 27.73
N ARG A 460 4.49 -49.29 27.02
CA ARG A 460 3.46 -48.89 26.04
C ARG A 460 2.32 -48.11 26.67
N ILE A 461 1.90 -48.45 27.89
CA ILE A 461 0.88 -47.67 28.62
C ILE A 461 1.39 -46.24 28.88
N ARG A 462 2.65 -46.08 29.34
CA ARG A 462 3.24 -44.76 29.56
C ARG A 462 3.37 -43.95 28.26
N GLU A 463 3.75 -44.60 27.16
CA GLU A 463 3.79 -43.96 25.84
C GLU A 463 2.40 -43.48 25.40
N VAL A 464 1.36 -44.31 25.58
CA VAL A 464 -0.03 -43.95 25.26
C VAL A 464 -0.50 -42.77 26.11
N ASP A 465 -0.17 -42.73 27.41
CA ASP A 465 -0.53 -41.62 28.28
C ASP A 465 0.22 -40.33 27.91
N ALA A 466 1.50 -40.42 27.53
CA ALA A 466 2.27 -39.28 27.02
C ALA A 466 1.69 -38.75 25.69
N LEU A 467 1.31 -39.65 24.77
CA LEU A 467 0.64 -39.27 23.53
C LEU A 467 -0.71 -38.61 23.79
N ARG A 468 -1.51 -39.11 24.74
CA ARG A 468 -2.77 -38.49 25.15
C ARG A 468 -2.58 -37.07 25.68
N GLN A 469 -1.56 -36.85 26.51
CA GLN A 469 -1.21 -35.51 26.99
C GLN A 469 -0.81 -34.59 25.84
N ALA A 470 0.05 -35.05 24.93
CA ALA A 470 0.45 -34.29 23.75
C ALA A 470 -0.75 -33.95 22.84
N THR A 471 -1.69 -34.88 22.62
CA THR A 471 -2.91 -34.60 21.85
C THR A 471 -3.78 -33.54 22.52
N SER A 472 -3.91 -33.57 23.85
CA SER A 472 -4.69 -32.55 24.57
C SER A 472 -4.05 -31.15 24.51
N GLN A 473 -2.71 -31.08 24.52
CA GLN A 473 -1.98 -29.82 24.35
C GLN A 473 -2.15 -29.28 22.92
N LEU A 474 -2.04 -30.14 21.91
CA LEU A 474 -2.25 -29.73 20.52
C LEU A 474 -3.68 -29.24 20.27
N GLU A 475 -4.69 -29.85 20.89
CA GLU A 475 -6.07 -29.36 20.82
C GLU A 475 -6.23 -27.98 21.48
N GLN A 476 -5.59 -27.75 22.62
CA GLN A 476 -5.56 -26.44 23.28
C GLN A 476 -4.88 -25.39 22.40
N ASP A 477 -3.69 -25.69 21.86
CA ASP A 477 -2.96 -24.79 20.97
C ASP A 477 -3.76 -24.47 19.71
N ARG A 478 -4.43 -25.48 19.14
CA ARG A 478 -5.32 -25.29 17.99
C ARG A 478 -6.48 -24.36 18.30
N SER A 479 -7.08 -24.45 19.50
CA SER A 479 -8.14 -23.53 19.93
C SER A 479 -7.63 -22.10 20.13
N VAL A 480 -6.43 -21.94 20.69
CA VAL A 480 -5.79 -20.62 20.87
C VAL A 480 -5.45 -19.99 19.53
N LEU A 481 -4.92 -20.77 18.59
CA LEU A 481 -4.64 -20.31 17.23
C LEU A 481 -5.93 -19.93 16.50
N ALA A 482 -6.99 -20.73 16.59
CA ALA A 482 -8.30 -20.40 16.01
C ALA A 482 -8.82 -19.05 16.53
N ASN A 483 -8.78 -18.82 17.85
CA ASN A 483 -9.18 -17.54 18.44
C ASN A 483 -8.32 -16.36 17.94
N ARG A 484 -6.99 -16.56 17.80
CA ARG A 484 -6.10 -15.54 17.23
C ARG A 484 -6.43 -15.25 15.76
N TYR A 485 -6.77 -16.26 14.97
CA TYR A 485 -7.22 -16.06 13.59
C TYR A 485 -8.53 -15.26 13.53
N ASP A 486 -9.50 -15.58 14.37
CA ASP A 486 -10.76 -14.83 14.45
C ASP A 486 -10.55 -13.37 14.86
N GLU A 487 -9.63 -13.10 15.80
CA GLU A 487 -9.24 -11.74 16.16
C GLU A 487 -8.59 -10.97 14.99
N VAL A 488 -7.71 -11.63 14.24
CA VAL A 488 -7.07 -11.03 13.06
C VAL A 488 -8.13 -10.73 12.00
N VAL A 489 -9.02 -11.68 11.70
CA VAL A 489 -10.12 -11.49 10.74
C VAL A 489 -11.04 -10.33 11.18
N ARG A 490 -11.35 -10.23 12.48
CA ARG A 490 -12.12 -9.12 13.03
C ARG A 490 -11.42 -7.78 12.83
N LYS A 491 -10.11 -7.69 13.12
CA LYS A 491 -9.32 -6.47 12.87
C LYS A 491 -9.26 -6.10 11.39
N TYR A 492 -9.18 -7.08 10.48
CA TYR A 492 -9.26 -6.84 9.04
C TYR A 492 -10.62 -6.23 8.65
N ARG A 493 -11.73 -6.80 9.14
CA ARG A 493 -13.08 -6.25 8.90
C ARG A 493 -13.24 -4.84 9.47
N GLU A 494 -12.73 -4.59 10.67
CA GLU A 494 -12.71 -3.25 11.26
C GLU A 494 -11.89 -2.28 10.39
N GLY A 495 -10.75 -2.72 9.85
CA GLY A 495 -9.95 -1.97 8.88
C GLY A 495 -10.69 -1.68 7.58
N ASP A 496 -11.37 -2.66 6.99
CA ASP A 496 -12.16 -2.49 5.77
C ASP A 496 -13.30 -1.48 5.96
N LEU A 497 -13.97 -1.53 7.12
CA LEU A 497 -15.00 -0.54 7.49
C LEU A 497 -14.41 0.87 7.64
N GLN A 498 -13.23 1.01 8.24
CA GLN A 498 -12.54 2.29 8.35
C GLN A 498 -12.12 2.84 6.97
N VAL A 499 -11.63 1.97 6.08
CA VAL A 499 -11.27 2.35 4.70
C VAL A 499 -12.51 2.79 3.92
N ALA A 500 -13.63 2.08 4.05
CA ALA A 500 -14.89 2.48 3.44
C ALA A 500 -15.38 3.85 3.95
N ALA A 501 -15.35 4.09 5.27
CA ALA A 501 -15.72 5.37 5.86
C ALA A 501 -14.80 6.52 5.39
N LEU A 502 -13.49 6.28 5.30
CA LEU A 502 -12.54 7.26 4.76
C LEU A 502 -12.78 7.55 3.27
N SER A 503 -13.14 6.53 2.49
CA SER A 503 -13.53 6.70 1.08
C SER A 503 -14.76 7.59 0.94
N ASP A 504 -15.78 7.40 1.77
CA ASP A 504 -16.99 8.23 1.76
C ASP A 504 -16.69 9.69 2.15
N VAL A 505 -15.85 9.90 3.16
CA VAL A 505 -15.40 11.25 3.56
C VAL A 505 -14.62 11.91 2.43
N LYS A 506 -13.73 11.17 1.75
CA LYS A 506 -12.98 11.67 0.61
C LYS A 506 -13.91 12.09 -0.53
N ALA A 507 -14.91 11.27 -0.87
CA ALA A 507 -15.90 11.59 -1.90
C ALA A 507 -16.71 12.85 -1.56
N ARG A 508 -17.09 13.04 -0.29
CA ARG A 508 -17.77 14.27 0.17
C ARG A 508 -16.87 15.50 0.04
N LEU A 509 -15.60 15.39 0.43
CA LEU A 509 -14.62 16.47 0.29
C LEU A 509 -14.37 16.83 -1.18
N GLU A 510 -14.34 15.86 -2.08
CA GLU A 510 -14.23 16.10 -3.53
C GLU A 510 -15.48 16.83 -4.07
N GLN A 511 -16.68 16.46 -3.62
CA GLN A 511 -17.90 17.19 -3.97
C GLN A 511 -17.90 18.63 -3.44
N GLU A 512 -17.44 18.85 -2.21
CA GLU A 512 -17.33 20.20 -1.64
C GLU A 512 -16.29 21.04 -2.38
N LYS A 513 -15.16 20.45 -2.80
CA LYS A 513 -14.16 21.12 -3.63
C LYS A 513 -14.74 21.55 -4.97
N LEU A 514 -15.53 20.70 -5.63
CA LEU A 514 -16.20 21.05 -6.88
C LEU A 514 -17.21 22.20 -6.67
N LYS A 515 -18.05 22.14 -5.63
CA LYS A 515 -18.97 23.24 -5.30
C LYS A 515 -18.24 24.55 -5.02
N LEU A 516 -17.10 24.49 -4.31
CA LEU A 516 -16.27 25.67 -4.07
C LEU A 516 -15.66 26.21 -5.37
N ALA A 517 -15.20 25.34 -6.27
CA ALA A 517 -14.69 25.74 -7.58
C ALA A 517 -15.76 26.46 -8.41
N ASP A 518 -16.99 25.93 -8.45
CA ASP A 518 -18.12 26.57 -9.14
C ASP A 518 -18.45 27.94 -8.54
N LEU A 519 -18.40 28.08 -7.20
CA LEU A 519 -18.59 29.36 -6.52
C LEU A 519 -17.48 30.36 -6.84
N TYR A 520 -16.22 29.90 -6.92
CA TYR A 520 -15.09 30.74 -7.32
C TYR A 520 -15.20 31.19 -8.77
N GLU A 521 -15.57 30.30 -9.69
CA GLU A 521 -15.79 30.64 -11.09
C GLU A 521 -16.93 31.66 -11.23
N GLY A 522 -18.04 31.47 -10.51
CA GLY A 522 -19.14 32.44 -10.43
C GLY A 522 -18.69 33.80 -9.92
N ALA A 523 -17.86 33.85 -8.87
CA ALA A 523 -17.32 35.10 -8.34
C ALA A 523 -16.36 35.79 -9.34
N CYS A 524 -15.53 35.03 -10.06
CA CYS A 524 -14.66 35.54 -11.11
C CYS A 524 -15.47 36.16 -12.26
N LEU A 525 -16.57 35.53 -12.68
CA LEU A 525 -17.47 36.07 -13.69
C LEU A 525 -18.12 37.38 -13.23
N GLN A 526 -18.58 37.46 -11.98
CA GLN A 526 -19.13 38.69 -11.42
C GLN A 526 -18.07 39.80 -11.33
N LEU A 527 -16.83 39.47 -10.95
CA LEU A 527 -15.74 40.43 -10.95
C LEU A 527 -15.44 40.93 -12.36
N ALA A 528 -15.38 40.04 -13.36
CA ALA A 528 -15.19 40.43 -14.75
C ALA A 528 -16.32 41.32 -15.27
N GLN A 529 -17.57 41.06 -14.88
CA GLN A 529 -18.71 41.93 -15.19
C GLN A 529 -18.54 43.31 -14.56
N ARG A 530 -18.22 43.38 -13.26
CA ARG A 530 -17.99 44.66 -12.57
C ARG A 530 -16.82 45.45 -13.17
N THR A 531 -15.74 44.78 -13.58
CA THR A 531 -14.62 45.44 -14.25
C THR A 531 -15.07 46.07 -15.57
N ARG A 532 -15.88 45.37 -16.38
CA ARG A 532 -16.45 45.95 -17.61
C ARG A 532 -17.37 47.13 -17.33
N GLU A 533 -18.21 47.05 -16.30
CA GLU A 533 -19.06 48.18 -15.87
C GLU A 533 -18.22 49.39 -15.47
N VAL A 534 -17.14 49.17 -14.71
CA VAL A 534 -16.19 50.24 -14.33
C VAL A 534 -15.51 50.83 -15.56
N GLU A 535 -15.07 50.02 -16.52
CA GLU A 535 -14.47 50.49 -17.78
C GLU A 535 -15.48 51.33 -18.60
N GLN A 536 -16.73 50.89 -18.70
CA GLN A 536 -17.80 51.64 -19.36
C GLN A 536 -18.06 52.99 -18.66
N LEU A 537 -18.09 53.01 -17.33
CA LEU A 537 -18.22 54.25 -16.56
C LEU A 537 -17.01 55.17 -16.73
N GLN A 538 -15.80 54.62 -16.81
CA GLN A 538 -14.59 55.39 -17.10
C GLN A 538 -14.66 56.04 -18.49
N GLN A 539 -15.06 55.29 -19.52
CA GLN A 539 -15.25 55.83 -20.87
C GLN A 539 -16.35 56.91 -20.90
N ALA A 540 -17.47 56.69 -20.21
CA ALA A 540 -18.51 57.71 -20.10
C ALA A 540 -17.99 58.98 -19.40
N ASN A 541 -17.15 58.84 -18.37
CA ASN A 541 -16.57 59.98 -17.68
C ASN A 541 -15.56 60.74 -18.55
N THR A 542 -14.72 60.06 -19.34
CA THR A 542 -13.81 60.75 -20.27
C THR A 542 -14.58 61.49 -21.37
N HIS A 543 -15.68 60.92 -21.87
CA HIS A 543 -16.58 61.64 -22.79
C HIS A 543 -17.22 62.86 -22.14
N LEU A 544 -17.67 62.76 -20.89
CA LEU A 544 -18.22 63.91 -20.15
C LEU A 544 -17.17 64.99 -19.87
N GLU A 545 -15.94 64.61 -19.54
CA GLU A 545 -14.82 65.55 -19.37
C GLU A 545 -14.45 66.23 -20.70
N GLY A 546 -14.47 65.49 -21.81
CA GLY A 546 -14.33 66.03 -23.16
C GLY A 546 -15.43 67.05 -23.46
N ALA A 547 -16.70 66.69 -23.28
CA ALA A 547 -17.82 67.61 -23.50
C ALA A 547 -17.78 68.84 -22.59
N LYS A 548 -17.34 68.70 -21.33
CA LYS A 548 -17.13 69.83 -20.41
C LYS A 548 -16.02 70.76 -20.91
N SER A 549 -14.91 70.22 -21.41
CA SER A 549 -13.81 71.05 -21.94
C SER A 549 -14.21 71.75 -23.24
N GLU A 550 -14.98 71.08 -24.12
CA GLU A 550 -15.59 71.69 -25.30
C GLU A 550 -16.55 72.82 -24.92
N LEU A 551 -17.46 72.58 -23.97
CA LEU A 551 -18.36 73.62 -23.46
C LEU A 551 -17.60 74.79 -22.85
N SER A 552 -16.55 74.52 -22.07
CA SER A 552 -15.68 75.56 -21.52
C SER A 552 -15.03 76.38 -22.64
N GLY A 553 -14.54 75.72 -23.69
CA GLY A 553 -13.99 76.38 -24.87
C GLY A 553 -15.02 77.24 -25.62
N LEU A 554 -16.27 76.77 -25.72
CA LEU A 554 -17.37 77.55 -26.28
C LEU A 554 -17.71 78.77 -25.41
N TYR A 555 -17.73 78.63 -24.08
CA TYR A 555 -17.92 79.76 -23.17
C TYR A 555 -16.81 80.80 -23.30
N GLU A 556 -15.55 80.38 -23.40
CA GLU A 556 -14.42 81.28 -23.65
C GLU A 556 -14.53 81.98 -25.02
N ALA A 557 -14.93 81.25 -26.06
CA ALA A 557 -15.12 81.83 -27.39
C ALA A 557 -16.24 82.88 -27.40
N VAL A 558 -17.37 82.58 -26.75
CA VAL A 558 -18.46 83.54 -26.56
C VAL A 558 -18.00 84.74 -25.75
N ALA A 559 -17.22 84.54 -24.67
CA ALA A 559 -16.66 85.64 -23.89
C ALA A 559 -15.76 86.55 -24.74
N ARG A 560 -14.86 85.98 -25.57
CA ARG A 560 -14.04 86.75 -26.51
C ARG A 560 -14.87 87.50 -27.53
N GLN A 561 -15.93 86.88 -28.08
CA GLN A 561 -16.84 87.55 -29.01
C GLN A 561 -17.59 88.71 -28.35
N VAL A 562 -17.99 88.56 -27.09
CA VAL A 562 -18.60 89.64 -26.31
C VAL A 562 -17.61 90.77 -26.09
N ASP A 563 -16.35 90.47 -25.75
CA ASP A 563 -15.30 91.48 -25.61
C ASP A 563 -15.01 92.21 -26.92
N GLU A 564 -14.96 91.49 -28.05
CA GLU A 564 -14.81 92.07 -29.39
C GLU A 564 -15.98 92.99 -29.73
N ARG A 565 -17.23 92.55 -29.51
CA ARG A 565 -18.41 93.41 -29.70
C ARG A 565 -18.41 94.62 -28.77
N ASN A 566 -17.90 94.48 -27.55
CA ASN A 566 -17.76 95.62 -26.64
C ASN A 566 -16.75 96.63 -27.18
N ARG A 567 -15.60 96.18 -27.70
CA ARG A 567 -14.62 97.05 -28.37
C ARG A 567 -15.20 97.71 -29.62
N GLU A 568 -15.94 96.96 -30.45
CA GLU A 568 -16.66 97.51 -31.60
C GLU A 568 -17.66 98.59 -31.17
N ASN A 569 -18.44 98.32 -30.12
CA ASN A 569 -19.38 99.29 -29.56
C ASN A 569 -18.68 100.53 -29.02
N GLU A 570 -17.53 100.40 -28.35
CA GLU A 570 -16.72 101.55 -27.91
C GLU A 570 -16.21 102.38 -29.09
N ILE A 571 -15.73 101.72 -30.16
CA ILE A 571 -15.30 102.39 -31.39
C ILE A 571 -16.49 103.13 -32.03
N LEU A 572 -17.65 102.48 -32.12
CA LEU A 572 -18.88 103.08 -32.65
C LEU A 572 -19.35 104.26 -31.79
N GLU A 573 -19.25 104.16 -30.46
CA GLU A 573 -19.58 105.26 -29.55
C GLU A 573 -18.62 106.44 -29.73
N GLN A 574 -17.32 106.18 -29.88
CA GLN A 574 -16.34 107.23 -30.19
C GLN A 574 -16.60 107.87 -31.56
N ALA A 575 -16.90 107.07 -32.58
CA ALA A 575 -17.25 107.56 -33.92
C ALA A 575 -18.53 108.42 -33.87
N ARG A 576 -19.53 108.00 -33.10
CA ARG A 576 -20.76 108.77 -32.86
C ARG A 576 -20.46 110.10 -32.17
N LYS A 577 -19.62 110.11 -31.13
CA LYS A 577 -19.19 111.36 -30.46
C LYS A 577 -18.46 112.30 -31.42
N ARG A 578 -17.60 111.78 -32.31
CA ARG A 578 -16.93 112.57 -33.36
C ARG A 578 -17.94 113.15 -34.33
N LEU A 579 -18.87 112.35 -34.84
CA LEU A 579 -19.94 112.82 -35.73
C LEU A 579 -20.85 113.86 -35.06
N GLU A 580 -21.17 113.69 -33.78
CA GLU A 580 -21.93 114.69 -33.01
C GLU A 580 -21.14 115.99 -32.87
N HIS A 581 -19.83 115.92 -32.63
CA HIS A 581 -18.95 117.09 -32.60
C HIS A 581 -18.84 117.77 -33.97
N GLU A 582 -18.58 117.03 -35.04
CA GLU A 582 -18.54 117.53 -36.42
C GLU A 582 -19.90 118.14 -36.81
N LYS A 583 -21.02 117.54 -36.40
CA LYS A 583 -22.36 118.10 -36.62
C LYS A 583 -22.54 119.43 -35.88
N LEU A 584 -22.05 119.53 -34.64
CA LEU A 584 -22.06 120.78 -33.88
C LEU A 584 -21.18 121.84 -34.54
N GLU A 585 -19.96 121.48 -34.96
CA GLU A 585 -19.04 122.37 -35.69
C GLU A 585 -19.63 122.83 -37.03
N LEU A 586 -20.22 121.92 -37.82
CA LEU A 586 -20.91 122.26 -39.06
C LEU A 586 -22.12 123.14 -38.79
N SER A 587 -22.88 122.90 -37.72
CA SER A 587 -24.00 123.77 -37.35
C SER A 587 -23.54 125.17 -36.93
N ALA A 588 -22.43 125.26 -36.19
CA ALA A 588 -21.80 126.52 -35.81
C ALA A 588 -21.26 127.25 -37.05
N HIS A 589 -20.59 126.53 -37.95
CA HIS A 589 -20.13 127.07 -39.23
C HIS A 589 -21.29 127.50 -40.12
N HIS A 590 -22.43 126.81 -40.10
CA HIS A 590 -23.62 127.19 -40.87
C HIS A 590 -24.27 128.46 -40.30
N VAL A 591 -24.27 128.62 -38.97
CA VAL A 591 -24.68 129.86 -38.31
C VAL A 591 -23.71 130.99 -38.64
N GLU A 592 -22.40 130.78 -38.55
CA GLU A 592 -21.39 131.77 -38.92
C GLU A 592 -21.42 132.15 -40.41
N SER A 593 -21.64 131.19 -41.30
CA SER A 593 -21.80 131.49 -42.72
C SER A 593 -23.10 132.24 -42.97
N SER A 594 -24.16 131.93 -42.21
CA SER A 594 -25.42 132.67 -42.27
C SER A 594 -25.28 134.09 -41.72
N THR A 595 -24.48 134.31 -40.67
CA THR A 595 -24.22 135.67 -40.15
C THR A 595 -23.32 136.45 -41.10
N ARG A 596 -22.24 135.86 -41.64
CA ARG A 596 -21.43 136.50 -42.69
C ARG A 596 -22.23 136.79 -43.96
N ALA A 597 -23.15 135.89 -44.34
CA ALA A 597 -24.08 136.13 -45.44
C ALA A 597 -25.03 137.29 -45.13
N ALA A 598 -25.57 137.38 -43.91
CA ALA A 598 -26.39 138.51 -43.48
C ALA A 598 -25.61 139.83 -43.43
N GLU A 599 -24.37 139.82 -42.93
CA GLU A 599 -23.46 140.97 -42.87
C GLU A 599 -23.05 141.47 -44.25
N SER A 600 -22.73 140.56 -45.18
CA SER A 600 -22.47 140.92 -46.58
C SER A 600 -23.72 141.49 -47.26
N LEU A 601 -24.92 141.01 -46.93
CA LEU A 601 -26.18 141.60 -47.39
C LEU A 601 -26.38 143.02 -46.85
N VAL A 602 -25.97 143.29 -45.60
CA VAL A 602 -25.97 144.63 -45.02
C VAL A 602 -24.93 145.53 -45.70
N GLN A 603 -23.71 145.04 -45.95
CA GLN A 603 -22.68 145.79 -46.69
C GLN A 603 -23.13 146.13 -48.11
N VAL A 604 -23.77 145.20 -48.81
CA VAL A 604 -24.33 145.45 -50.15
C VAL A 604 -25.42 146.52 -50.11
N LYS A 605 -26.29 146.53 -49.08
CA LYS A 605 -27.29 147.61 -48.90
C LYS A 605 -26.64 148.96 -48.65
N VAL A 606 -25.60 149.03 -47.81
CA VAL A 606 -24.86 150.27 -47.55
C VAL A 606 -24.15 150.78 -48.81
N LEU A 607 -23.53 149.90 -49.59
CA LEU A 607 -22.90 150.26 -50.86
C LEU A 607 -23.93 150.73 -51.91
N HIS A 608 -25.12 150.13 -51.92
CA HIS A 608 -26.21 150.58 -52.79
C HIS A 608 -26.71 151.98 -52.39
N GLN A 609 -26.82 152.26 -51.09
CA GLN A 609 -27.18 153.59 -50.58
C GLN A 609 -26.12 154.65 -50.98
N GLN A 610 -24.83 154.32 -50.85
CA GLN A 610 -23.72 155.20 -51.25
C GLN A 610 -23.68 155.48 -52.75
N LEU A 611 -24.13 154.55 -53.58
CA LEU A 611 -24.27 154.77 -55.02
C LEU A 611 -25.44 155.70 -55.34
N GLN A 612 -26.58 155.58 -54.65
CA GLN A 612 -27.69 156.51 -54.79
C GLN A 612 -27.32 157.93 -54.34
N ASP A 613 -26.57 158.06 -53.24
CA ASP A 613 -26.09 159.37 -52.76
C ASP A 613 -25.05 160.00 -53.71
N ARG A 614 -24.24 159.17 -54.41
CA ARG A 614 -23.34 159.66 -55.48
C ARG A 614 -24.10 160.11 -56.72
N GLN A 615 -25.11 159.36 -57.16
CA GLN A 615 -25.95 159.77 -58.29
C GLN A 615 -26.68 161.08 -58.00
N ALA A 616 -27.21 161.26 -56.78
CA ALA A 616 -27.81 162.53 -56.37
C ALA A 616 -26.81 163.71 -56.36
N ASN A 617 -25.55 163.47 -55.98
CA ASN A 617 -24.50 164.50 -56.01
C ASN A 617 -24.04 164.84 -57.44
N ASP A 618 -23.98 163.86 -58.34
CA ASP A 618 -23.63 164.09 -59.74
C ASP A 618 -24.74 164.87 -60.47
N ASP A 619 -26.01 164.62 -60.14
CA ASP A 619 -27.14 165.43 -60.64
C ASP A 619 -27.05 166.90 -60.18
N VAL A 620 -26.67 167.13 -58.91
CA VAL A 620 -26.44 168.48 -58.35
C VAL A 620 -25.24 169.18 -59.01
N LEU A 621 -24.16 168.46 -59.30
CA LEU A 621 -22.98 168.99 -60.01
C LEU A 621 -23.30 169.36 -61.46
N SER A 622 -24.10 168.54 -62.15
CA SER A 622 -24.54 168.82 -63.53
C SER A 622 -25.44 170.07 -63.61
N ALA A 623 -26.33 170.26 -62.62
CA ALA A 623 -27.16 171.45 -62.52
C ALA A 623 -26.34 172.72 -62.28
N ARG A 624 -25.27 172.61 -61.47
CA ARG A 624 -24.34 173.73 -61.19
C ARG A 624 -23.47 174.09 -62.38
N GLN A 625 -23.08 173.11 -63.21
CA GLN A 625 -22.32 173.35 -64.44
C GLN A 625 -23.16 174.03 -65.54
N LYS A 626 -24.46 173.72 -65.64
CA LYS A 626 -25.38 174.44 -66.57
C LYS A 626 -25.57 175.91 -66.17
N LEU A 627 -25.72 176.19 -64.88
CA LEU A 627 -25.91 177.54 -64.35
C LEU A 627 -24.66 178.42 -64.58
N MET A 628 -23.47 177.84 -64.44
CA MET A 628 -22.20 178.51 -64.72
C MET A 628 -22.01 178.81 -66.22
N GLN A 629 -22.44 177.93 -67.12
CA GLN A 629 -22.40 178.19 -68.58
C GLN A 629 -23.36 179.32 -68.98
N GLU A 630 -24.52 179.44 -68.32
CA GLU A 630 -25.45 180.55 -68.55
C GLU A 630 -24.91 181.90 -68.07
N GLU A 631 -24.15 181.94 -66.96
CA GLU A 631 -23.54 183.18 -66.48
C GLU A 631 -22.36 183.64 -67.35
N ILE A 632 -21.58 182.72 -67.94
CA ILE A 632 -20.49 183.06 -68.87
C ILE A 632 -21.05 183.69 -70.15
N VAL A 633 -22.14 183.17 -70.71
CA VAL A 633 -22.80 183.74 -71.89
C VAL A 633 -23.39 185.13 -71.61
N ARG A 634 -23.87 185.40 -70.39
CA ARG A 634 -24.32 186.74 -69.96
C ARG A 634 -23.18 187.75 -69.80
N ALA A 635 -22.01 187.30 -69.34
CA ALA A 635 -20.84 188.16 -69.18
C ALA A 635 -20.23 188.57 -70.53
N GLU A 636 -20.26 187.69 -71.54
CA GLU A 636 -19.80 188.01 -72.90
C GLU A 636 -20.72 189.03 -73.60
N ALA A 637 -22.04 188.96 -73.39
CA ALA A 637 -23.00 189.93 -73.94
C ALA A 637 -22.88 191.35 -73.32
N GLN A 638 -22.36 191.49 -72.09
CA GLN A 638 -22.14 192.79 -71.44
C GLN A 638 -20.84 193.47 -71.87
N LEU A 639 -19.83 192.72 -72.32
CA LEU A 639 -18.56 193.28 -72.82
C LEU A 639 -18.66 193.81 -74.25
N ASP A 640 -19.55 193.27 -75.08
CA ASP A 640 -19.81 193.82 -76.43
C ASP A 640 -20.65 195.11 -76.41
N LEU A 641 -21.49 195.32 -75.38
CA LEU A 641 -22.27 196.56 -75.22
C LEU A 641 -21.42 197.77 -74.77
N ILE A 642 -20.32 197.53 -74.03
CA ILE A 642 -19.37 198.60 -73.62
C ILE A 642 -18.45 199.00 -74.78
N LYS A 643 -18.19 198.10 -75.73
CA LYS A 643 -17.42 198.38 -76.94
C LYS A 643 -18.14 199.30 -77.94
N ASP A 644 -19.47 199.26 -77.97
CA ASP A 644 -20.27 200.10 -78.89
C ASP A 644 -20.61 201.51 -78.37
N VAL A 645 -20.48 201.76 -77.05
CA VAL A 645 -20.73 203.10 -76.45
C VAL A 645 -19.50 204.00 -76.49
N LEU A 646 -18.27 203.46 -76.48
CA LEU A 646 -17.04 204.26 -76.47
C LEU A 646 -16.57 204.77 -77.86
N LEU A 647 -17.20 204.32 -78.95
CA LEU A 647 -16.87 204.74 -80.33
C LEU A 647 -17.81 205.81 -80.91
N ARG A 648 -18.74 206.38 -80.12
CA ARG A 648 -19.70 207.41 -80.60
C ARG A 648 -19.68 208.79 -79.90
N GLU A 649 -18.86 209.04 -78.89
CA GLU A 649 -18.87 210.33 -78.14
C GLU A 649 -17.52 211.09 -78.08
N ARG A 650 -16.72 211.08 -79.15
CA ARG A 650 -15.59 212.05 -79.26
C ARG A 650 -15.34 212.61 -80.67
N THR A 651 -16.41 212.81 -81.42
CA THR A 651 -16.40 213.58 -82.69
C THR A 651 -17.56 214.56 -82.78
N ASN A 652 -17.92 215.30 -81.72
CA ASN A 652 -18.61 216.59 -81.85
C ASN A 652 -18.44 217.48 -80.61
N GLU A 653 -18.13 218.75 -80.91
CA GLU A 653 -18.11 219.96 -80.07
C GLU A 653 -16.78 220.48 -79.46
N LYS A 654 -16.10 221.25 -80.33
CA LYS A 654 -15.39 222.52 -80.09
C LYS A 654 -15.99 223.41 -78.98
N ALA A 655 -15.16 224.33 -78.46
CA ALA A 655 -15.47 225.56 -77.71
C ALA A 655 -15.63 225.41 -76.18
N ALA A 656 -14.79 226.00 -75.31
CA ALA A 656 -13.67 226.92 -75.52
C ALA A 656 -12.49 226.55 -74.61
N ASN A 657 -11.62 225.69 -75.11
CA ASN A 657 -10.18 225.89 -75.38
C ASN A 657 -9.54 224.53 -75.65
#